data_AF-A0AAE8N743-F1
#
_entry.id   AF-A0AAE8N743-F1
#
_cell.length_a   1.000
_cell.length_b   1.000
_cell.length_c   1.000
_cell.angle_alpha   90.00
_cell.angle_beta   90.00
_cell.angle_gamma   90.00
#
_symmetry.space_group_name_H-M   'P 1'
#
loop_
_entity.id
_entity.type
_entity.pdbx_description
1 polymer ?
#
loop_
_entity_poly.entity_id
_entity_poly.type
_entity_poly.pdbx_seq_one_letter_code
_entity_poly.pdbx_strand_id
1 'polypeptide(L)'
;MAKDVVGRWSDPIELSNVAVHVSLLPTGKVLYYGRRADPKGIINDASLNEHFTKAFVWDPVTNTSTPTANEPLGMDNKPVNLFCAGHCFMPDGTLLIVGGHRRDGLGINQACIYNAWTNTFTPKPAMNGGRWYPSALTLPDGRVIVMSGSLGNEPQFNPNKISQIWSSDTSRPSPWTEVIDSFNKGPGALPLFPRLHLSPKGRIFMAGPQQRSWFLDVNDINGAEIKTKVQGGEVTGAWADAGTERQARFRDYAPSVMYDAGKVMYIGGGESDGQGPTNAVEFINLNDAGPKWTMSPSTNMRIPRKQFNATVLPDGTVLVTGGTKGAGFNDLTKPVREAELFDPSTSKWTDMAAESFARCYHSTALLLPDGRVMSAGGGEYGDITKDDCLTNAQFFEPPYLHKPGQRPVIVSAPSDIVYGKEFAVTLQSADLVGKTSWVRLGSVTHTRNMNQSLMFLQRKQTGTALTVTAPANANLAPPGHYLLFVLSSSGKPSVGKVMRISPPATTAKPSARVAATAVAPTESSRIIQSSLTEDNKTIKAEQGQPPIVVGITPVCPYGLGPCWGGAYDGLSRMSDISAVCPVAHQEDSVVDVYLERDILPDIDNWRREFAQTVNASYDIRGIEMTLSGVVSVKQEQMTLADTSTRQELLLAPFTQTSQIKWDIVTKAPRLISEGEAGAYKRLAAALAEREAGATVQVTGTLQKHRSDSFYLDVKDFKVLDAATYAIDIDKKDEYGWTPLSWAFEYGHEAVVKLLLSTDKIDVDAKDNSGRTPLPWAAWNGHEAVVKLLLSTGKVDVDAKDSMAGTAHVRAGVNTADVQASCKSQNAVHGRVGRGRGKVLAGTERVVGRGEGRDGGRVRLRLDIKDEVEGLELNVADNEWRTPLAWAEVVRQSLSLRC
;
A
#
# COMPACT_ATOMS: atom_id res chain seq x y z
N MET A 1 -16.56 -3.39 46.97
CA MET A 1 -18.02 -3.30 46.69
C MET A 1 -18.46 -4.60 46.03
N ALA A 2 -19.75 -4.93 46.03
CA ALA A 2 -20.26 -6.17 45.46
C ALA A 2 -20.31 -6.11 43.92
N LYS A 3 -20.06 -7.26 43.25
CA LYS A 3 -19.86 -7.33 41.78
C LYS A 3 -21.13 -7.02 40.98
N ASP A 4 -22.29 -7.27 41.57
CA ASP A 4 -23.63 -6.90 41.09
C ASP A 4 -23.94 -5.40 41.19
N VAL A 5 -23.07 -4.61 41.80
CA VAL A 5 -23.14 -3.14 41.84
C VAL A 5 -22.11 -2.50 40.91
N VAL A 6 -20.84 -2.95 40.95
CA VAL A 6 -19.71 -2.26 40.27
C VAL A 6 -19.11 -3.02 39.09
N GLY A 7 -19.64 -4.20 38.75
CA GLY A 7 -19.07 -5.09 37.74
C GLY A 7 -17.74 -5.72 38.17
N ARG A 8 -17.00 -6.26 37.19
CA ARG A 8 -15.67 -6.86 37.39
C ARG A 8 -14.83 -6.72 36.12
N TRP A 9 -13.51 -6.59 36.26
CA TRP A 9 -12.58 -6.84 35.14
C TRP A 9 -12.05 -8.29 35.20
N SER A 10 -11.75 -8.85 34.03
CA SER A 10 -10.97 -10.10 33.92
C SER A 10 -9.48 -9.84 34.18
N ASP A 11 -8.73 -10.91 34.38
CA ASP A 11 -7.28 -10.88 34.13
C ASP A 11 -7.02 -10.47 32.66
N PRO A 12 -5.88 -9.82 32.36
CA PRO A 12 -5.54 -9.43 31.00
C PRO A 12 -5.19 -10.64 30.12
N ILE A 13 -5.51 -10.52 28.85
CA ILE A 13 -5.00 -11.39 27.78
C ILE A 13 -4.01 -10.61 26.93
N GLU A 14 -2.96 -11.29 26.45
CA GLU A 14 -2.08 -10.73 25.43
C GLU A 14 -2.67 -10.91 24.02
N LEU A 15 -2.46 -9.90 23.18
CA LEU A 15 -2.82 -9.85 21.78
C LEU A 15 -1.55 -9.70 20.95
N SER A 16 -1.55 -10.26 19.73
CA SER A 16 -0.41 -10.20 18.82
C SER A 16 -0.09 -8.82 18.23
N ASN A 17 -0.88 -7.78 18.54
CA ASN A 17 -0.68 -6.39 18.09
C ASN A 17 -1.44 -5.43 19.04
N VAL A 18 -1.14 -4.12 19.01
CA VAL A 18 -1.95 -3.10 19.70
C VAL A 18 -3.31 -2.99 18.99
N ALA A 19 -4.39 -3.05 19.76
CA ALA A 19 -5.75 -3.05 19.23
C ALA A 19 -6.29 -1.63 18.99
N VAL A 20 -5.63 -0.88 18.10
CA VAL A 20 -5.97 0.53 17.77
C VAL A 20 -7.25 0.64 16.93
N HIS A 21 -7.47 -0.35 16.07
CA HIS A 21 -8.73 -0.59 15.37
C HIS A 21 -9.27 -1.94 15.83
N VAL A 22 -10.56 -2.01 16.19
CA VAL A 22 -11.25 -3.27 16.51
C VAL A 22 -12.65 -3.32 15.89
N SER A 23 -13.02 -4.47 15.33
CA SER A 23 -14.34 -4.67 14.73
C SER A 23 -14.93 -6.02 15.15
N LEU A 24 -16.14 -6.02 15.71
CA LEU A 24 -16.88 -7.27 15.97
C LEU A 24 -17.43 -7.80 14.65
N LEU A 25 -16.94 -8.95 14.21
CA LEU A 25 -17.31 -9.56 12.94
C LEU A 25 -18.66 -10.31 13.03
N PRO A 26 -19.38 -10.51 11.92
CA PRO A 26 -20.59 -11.35 11.90
C PRO A 26 -20.37 -12.79 12.36
N THR A 27 -19.13 -13.29 12.33
CA THR A 27 -18.72 -14.60 12.84
C THR A 27 -18.62 -14.66 14.37
N GLY A 28 -18.78 -13.52 15.07
CA GLY A 28 -18.59 -13.39 16.52
C GLY A 28 -17.13 -13.17 16.95
N LYS A 29 -16.16 -13.30 16.02
CA LYS A 29 -14.74 -13.01 16.25
C LYS A 29 -14.46 -11.49 16.17
N VAL A 30 -13.28 -11.06 16.59
CA VAL A 30 -12.86 -9.65 16.55
C VAL A 30 -11.68 -9.48 15.60
N LEU A 31 -11.84 -8.70 14.53
CA LEU A 31 -10.71 -8.19 13.73
C LEU A 31 -10.04 -7.07 14.52
N TYR A 32 -8.71 -7.04 14.57
CA TYR A 32 -7.96 -5.93 15.13
C TYR A 32 -6.60 -5.71 14.44
N TYR A 33 -6.11 -4.49 14.47
CA TYR A 33 -4.77 -4.10 14.00
C TYR A 33 -4.29 -2.80 14.67
N GLY A 34 -2.97 -2.65 14.74
CA GLY A 34 -2.28 -1.49 15.29
C GLY A 34 -1.75 -0.55 14.20
N ARG A 35 -0.84 0.33 14.61
CA ARG A 35 -0.04 1.19 13.71
C ARG A 35 1.11 0.42 13.05
N ARG A 36 1.64 -0.57 13.76
CA ARG A 36 2.89 -1.28 13.43
C ARG A 36 2.73 -2.80 13.44
N ALA A 37 3.71 -3.50 12.89
CA ALA A 37 3.75 -4.96 12.78
C ALA A 37 4.44 -5.69 13.94
N ASP A 38 5.32 -5.00 14.65
CA ASP A 38 5.94 -5.46 15.90
C ASP A 38 5.99 -4.31 16.92
N PRO A 39 4.88 -4.03 17.63
CA PRO A 39 4.81 -2.91 18.55
C PRO A 39 5.68 -3.05 19.81
N LYS A 40 6.22 -4.25 20.10
CA LYS A 40 7.08 -4.53 21.27
C LYS A 40 8.57 -4.67 20.92
N GLY A 41 8.90 -4.85 19.63
CA GLY A 41 10.26 -4.97 19.12
C GLY A 41 11.03 -3.64 19.13
N ILE A 42 11.20 -3.06 17.95
CA ILE A 42 11.92 -1.79 17.73
C ILE A 42 10.96 -0.62 17.96
N ILE A 43 11.42 0.38 18.70
CA ILE A 43 10.63 1.54 19.12
C ILE A 43 11.44 2.79 18.81
N ASN A 44 11.09 3.43 17.68
CA ASN A 44 11.60 4.72 17.21
C ASN A 44 10.57 5.38 16.27
N ASP A 45 10.75 6.67 15.98
CA ASP A 45 9.84 7.45 15.12
C ASP A 45 9.73 6.91 13.69
N ALA A 46 10.78 6.22 13.20
CA ALA A 46 10.76 5.57 11.90
C ALA A 46 9.74 4.41 11.87
N SER A 47 9.65 3.61 12.95
CA SER A 47 8.66 2.53 13.06
C SER A 47 7.22 3.07 13.06
N LEU A 48 6.99 4.28 13.57
CA LEU A 48 5.67 4.92 13.51
C LEU A 48 5.21 5.24 12.08
N ASN A 49 6.11 5.23 11.09
CA ASN A 49 5.78 5.50 9.69
C ASN A 49 5.83 4.23 8.81
N GLU A 50 5.58 3.04 9.39
CA GLU A 50 5.38 1.81 8.62
C GLU A 50 4.29 1.98 7.54
N HIS A 51 4.53 1.48 6.33
CA HIS A 51 3.63 1.62 5.18
C HIS A 51 2.80 0.37 4.87
N PHE A 52 2.70 -0.56 5.83
CA PHE A 52 1.89 -1.76 5.73
C PHE A 52 1.04 -1.94 7.00
N THR A 53 0.03 -2.81 6.93
CA THR A 53 -0.76 -3.24 8.08
C THR A 53 -0.36 -4.65 8.44
N LYS A 54 -0.47 -5.01 9.72
CA LYS A 54 -0.43 -6.41 10.17
C LYS A 54 -1.64 -6.71 11.03
N ALA A 55 -2.61 -7.40 10.44
CA ALA A 55 -3.93 -7.61 11.02
C ALA A 55 -4.13 -9.01 11.59
N PHE A 56 -4.99 -9.09 12.62
CA PHE A 56 -5.27 -10.31 13.36
C PHE A 56 -6.77 -10.45 13.64
N VAL A 57 -7.21 -11.70 13.74
CA VAL A 57 -8.54 -12.07 14.21
C VAL A 57 -8.40 -12.79 15.55
N TRP A 58 -8.97 -12.21 16.60
CA TRP A 58 -9.11 -12.85 17.91
C TRP A 58 -10.42 -13.62 17.99
N ASP A 59 -10.34 -14.87 18.42
CA ASP A 59 -11.48 -15.74 18.65
C ASP A 59 -11.85 -15.78 20.15
N PRO A 60 -13.05 -15.30 20.55
CA PRO A 60 -13.47 -15.28 21.95
C PRO A 60 -13.75 -16.64 22.57
N VAL A 61 -13.88 -17.70 21.76
CA VAL A 61 -14.19 -19.07 22.24
C VAL A 61 -12.90 -19.80 22.62
N THR A 62 -11.88 -19.72 21.76
CA THR A 62 -10.56 -20.35 22.00
C THR A 62 -9.57 -19.43 22.71
N ASN A 63 -9.87 -18.12 22.79
CA ASN A 63 -8.98 -17.07 23.27
C ASN A 63 -7.64 -17.02 22.52
N THR A 64 -7.68 -17.12 21.19
CA THR A 64 -6.49 -17.13 20.32
C THR A 64 -6.56 -16.05 19.25
N SER A 65 -5.44 -15.35 19.02
CA SER A 65 -5.27 -14.44 17.89
C SER A 65 -4.55 -15.12 16.72
N THR A 66 -5.17 -15.12 15.55
CA THR A 66 -4.58 -15.62 14.29
C THR A 66 -4.39 -14.47 13.30
N PRO A 67 -3.30 -14.41 12.52
CA PRO A 67 -3.18 -13.44 11.43
C PRO A 67 -4.35 -13.51 10.44
N THR A 68 -4.62 -12.42 9.72
CA THR A 68 -5.48 -12.49 8.54
C THR A 68 -4.82 -13.32 7.43
N ALA A 69 -5.61 -13.93 6.54
CA ALA A 69 -5.11 -14.84 5.51
C ALA A 69 -4.24 -14.13 4.45
N ASN A 70 -4.42 -12.82 4.32
CA ASN A 70 -3.51 -11.90 3.65
C ASN A 70 -3.50 -10.57 4.40
N GLU A 71 -2.50 -9.74 4.12
CA GLU A 71 -2.49 -8.33 4.55
C GLU A 71 -3.20 -7.44 3.51
N PRO A 72 -3.70 -6.25 3.89
CA PRO A 72 -4.34 -5.33 2.96
C PRO A 72 -3.33 -4.77 1.95
N LEU A 73 -3.73 -4.75 0.69
CA LEU A 73 -2.96 -4.24 -0.44
C LEU A 73 -3.69 -3.07 -1.12
N GLY A 74 -2.94 -2.29 -1.89
CA GLY A 74 -3.44 -1.33 -2.87
C GLY A 74 -3.95 -2.00 -4.14
N MET A 75 -4.58 -1.21 -5.01
CA MET A 75 -4.92 -1.65 -6.38
C MET A 75 -3.68 -1.92 -7.26
N ASP A 76 -2.52 -1.41 -6.86
CA ASP A 76 -1.20 -1.67 -7.44
C ASP A 76 -0.50 -2.88 -6.80
N ASN A 77 -1.22 -3.66 -5.97
CA ASN A 77 -0.73 -4.82 -5.24
C ASN A 77 0.41 -4.53 -4.22
N LYS A 78 0.66 -3.26 -3.87
CA LYS A 78 1.61 -2.89 -2.82
C LYS A 78 0.95 -2.93 -1.43
N PRO A 79 1.68 -3.21 -0.34
CA PRO A 79 1.15 -3.10 1.02
C PRO A 79 0.66 -1.68 1.34
N VAL A 80 -0.35 -1.58 2.21
CA VAL A 80 -0.86 -0.30 2.72
C VAL A 80 -1.04 -0.32 4.23
N ASN A 81 -0.82 0.82 4.91
CA ASN A 81 -1.12 0.96 6.33
C ASN A 81 -2.54 1.53 6.53
N LEU A 82 -3.44 0.72 7.09
CA LEU A 82 -4.83 1.06 7.43
C LEU A 82 -4.98 1.70 8.81
N PHE A 83 -3.88 1.94 9.54
CA PHE A 83 -3.87 2.86 10.68
C PHE A 83 -4.52 4.18 10.28
N CYS A 84 -5.24 4.82 11.20
CA CYS A 84 -6.04 6.04 10.93
C CYS A 84 -7.18 5.93 9.89
N ALA A 85 -7.50 4.75 9.36
CA ALA A 85 -8.62 4.58 8.42
C ALA A 85 -10.00 4.74 9.09
N GLY A 86 -11.03 4.96 8.27
CA GLY A 86 -12.44 4.85 8.65
C GLY A 86 -13.00 3.49 8.26
N HIS A 87 -14.02 3.00 8.99
CA HIS A 87 -14.50 1.61 8.84
C HIS A 87 -16.02 1.48 9.03
N CYS A 88 -16.69 0.75 8.13
CA CYS A 88 -18.15 0.60 8.11
C CYS A 88 -18.61 -0.77 7.57
N PHE A 89 -19.57 -1.40 8.25
CA PHE A 89 -20.15 -2.66 7.78
C PHE A 89 -21.13 -2.43 6.62
N MET A 90 -20.99 -3.25 5.58
CA MET A 90 -21.91 -3.32 4.45
C MET A 90 -23.09 -4.28 4.72
N PRO A 91 -24.17 -4.25 3.90
CA PRO A 91 -25.35 -5.08 4.09
C PRO A 91 -25.11 -6.59 4.12
N ASP A 92 -24.03 -7.04 3.45
CA ASP A 92 -23.59 -8.43 3.40
C ASP A 92 -22.77 -8.85 4.63
N GLY A 93 -22.38 -7.92 5.50
CA GLY A 93 -21.55 -8.17 6.69
C GLY A 93 -20.03 -8.08 6.45
N THR A 94 -19.59 -7.81 5.22
CA THR A 94 -18.19 -7.45 4.98
C THR A 94 -17.91 -6.03 5.48
N LEU A 95 -16.65 -5.77 5.83
CA LEU A 95 -16.23 -4.49 6.41
C LEU A 95 -15.51 -3.66 5.35
N LEU A 96 -16.08 -2.52 4.96
CA LEU A 96 -15.40 -1.52 4.14
C LEU A 96 -14.46 -0.71 5.04
N ILE A 97 -13.19 -0.63 4.67
CA ILE A 97 -12.15 0.17 5.33
C ILE A 97 -11.58 1.16 4.31
N VAL A 98 -11.48 2.43 4.70
CA VAL A 98 -11.24 3.55 3.78
C VAL A 98 -10.24 4.55 4.34
N GLY A 99 -9.30 4.95 3.50
CA GLY A 99 -8.19 5.81 3.89
C GLY A 99 -7.11 5.01 4.62
N GLY A 100 -6.33 5.70 5.43
CA GLY A 100 -5.24 5.08 6.19
C GLY A 100 -4.12 6.06 6.48
N HIS A 101 -2.91 5.54 6.63
CA HIS A 101 -1.71 6.29 7.02
C HIS A 101 -0.60 6.18 5.97
N ARG A 102 0.00 7.32 5.64
CA ARG A 102 1.28 7.40 4.91
C ARG A 102 2.36 8.06 5.77
N ARG A 103 1.98 9.10 6.52
CA ARG A 103 2.67 9.66 7.70
C ARG A 103 1.63 10.42 8.53
N ASP A 104 1.99 10.94 9.70
CA ASP A 104 1.07 11.77 10.47
C ASP A 104 0.66 13.01 9.65
N GLY A 105 -0.62 13.39 9.72
CA GLY A 105 -1.20 14.43 8.86
C GLY A 105 -1.44 14.04 7.39
N LEU A 106 -0.97 12.90 6.88
CA LEU A 106 -1.07 12.51 5.47
C LEU A 106 -1.66 11.10 5.29
N GLY A 107 -2.85 11.02 4.69
CA GLY A 107 -3.54 9.76 4.47
C GLY A 107 -3.41 9.22 3.05
N ILE A 108 -3.54 7.90 2.92
CA ILE A 108 -3.68 7.22 1.63
C ILE A 108 -5.11 7.32 1.10
N ASN A 109 -5.29 7.15 -0.21
CA ASN A 109 -6.60 7.13 -0.88
C ASN A 109 -7.19 5.72 -1.05
N GLN A 110 -6.57 4.71 -0.44
CA GLN A 110 -6.94 3.30 -0.61
C GLN A 110 -8.29 2.97 0.03
N ALA A 111 -8.97 1.97 -0.52
CA ALA A 111 -10.12 1.32 0.08
C ALA A 111 -9.98 -0.21 0.01
N CYS A 112 -10.32 -0.90 1.10
CA CYS A 112 -10.27 -2.35 1.18
C CYS A 112 -11.62 -2.89 1.68
N ILE A 113 -12.00 -4.09 1.25
CA ILE A 113 -13.08 -4.85 1.88
C ILE A 113 -12.46 -6.02 2.62
N TYR A 114 -12.76 -6.14 3.91
CA TYR A 114 -12.42 -7.33 4.69
C TYR A 114 -13.62 -8.28 4.78
N ASN A 115 -13.39 -9.55 4.46
CA ASN A 115 -14.38 -10.61 4.51
C ASN A 115 -14.10 -11.55 5.70
N ALA A 116 -15.04 -11.59 6.65
CA ALA A 116 -14.91 -12.33 7.90
C ALA A 116 -15.01 -13.86 7.75
N TRP A 117 -15.55 -14.37 6.65
CA TRP A 117 -15.71 -15.81 6.39
C TRP A 117 -14.51 -16.42 5.69
N THR A 118 -13.87 -15.65 4.79
CA THR A 118 -12.62 -16.06 4.12
C THR A 118 -11.36 -15.60 4.85
N ASN A 119 -11.49 -14.73 5.86
CA ASN A 119 -10.37 -14.10 6.58
C ASN A 119 -9.45 -13.25 5.68
N THR A 120 -9.99 -12.65 4.61
CA THR A 120 -9.19 -11.96 3.58
C THR A 120 -9.55 -10.49 3.42
N PHE A 121 -8.55 -9.65 3.17
CA PHE A 121 -8.73 -8.33 2.56
C PHE A 121 -8.75 -8.41 1.04
N THR A 122 -9.57 -7.57 0.40
CA THR A 122 -9.59 -7.38 -1.05
C THR A 122 -9.45 -5.89 -1.37
N PRO A 123 -8.46 -5.48 -2.17
CA PRO A 123 -8.34 -4.09 -2.62
C PRO A 123 -9.57 -3.68 -3.44
N LYS A 124 -9.90 -2.38 -3.36
CA LYS A 124 -10.93 -1.73 -4.17
C LYS A 124 -10.38 -0.46 -4.82
N PRO A 125 -11.02 0.02 -5.91
CA PRO A 125 -10.62 1.25 -6.57
C PRO A 125 -10.43 2.39 -5.58
N ALA A 126 -9.37 3.17 -5.79
CA ALA A 126 -9.01 4.26 -4.90
C ALA A 126 -10.11 5.34 -4.84
N MET A 127 -10.19 6.00 -3.69
CA MET A 127 -10.94 7.23 -3.50
C MET A 127 -10.30 8.39 -4.28
N ASN A 128 -11.01 9.50 -4.37
CA ASN A 128 -10.54 10.72 -5.03
C ASN A 128 -9.28 11.37 -4.43
N GLY A 129 -8.95 11.03 -3.18
CA GLY A 129 -7.77 11.56 -2.52
C GLY A 129 -7.55 10.92 -1.17
N GLY A 130 -6.37 11.20 -0.62
CA GLY A 130 -5.94 10.78 0.70
C GLY A 130 -6.95 11.08 1.81
N ARG A 131 -7.03 10.16 2.79
CA ARG A 131 -7.87 10.34 3.98
C ARG A 131 -7.23 9.75 5.24
N TRP A 132 -6.60 10.61 6.04
CA TRP A 132 -6.15 10.32 7.41
C TRP A 132 -7.23 10.76 8.41
N TYR A 133 -7.79 9.85 9.20
CA TYR A 133 -8.97 10.08 10.06
C TYR A 133 -10.31 10.43 9.36
N PRO A 134 -10.78 9.68 8.34
CA PRO A 134 -12.12 9.86 7.77
C PRO A 134 -13.20 9.13 8.59
N SER A 135 -14.43 9.64 8.60
CA SER A 135 -15.59 8.86 9.08
C SER A 135 -16.27 8.16 7.91
N ALA A 136 -16.74 6.94 8.15
CA ALA A 136 -17.59 6.18 7.24
C ALA A 136 -18.93 5.81 7.91
N LEU A 137 -20.05 5.88 7.18
CA LEU A 137 -21.40 5.63 7.70
C LEU A 137 -22.28 4.90 6.66
N THR A 138 -22.95 3.81 7.06
CA THR A 138 -23.91 3.10 6.21
C THR A 138 -25.21 3.91 6.07
N LEU A 139 -25.66 4.06 4.82
CA LEU A 139 -26.90 4.74 4.46
C LEU A 139 -28.10 3.76 4.50
N PRO A 140 -29.36 4.26 4.54
CA PRO A 140 -30.56 3.42 4.52
C PRO A 140 -30.65 2.44 3.32
N ASP A 141 -30.03 2.78 2.19
CA ASP A 141 -29.99 1.95 0.99
C ASP A 141 -28.85 0.90 0.99
N GLY A 142 -28.00 0.91 2.03
CA GLY A 142 -26.86 0.00 2.17
C GLY A 142 -25.56 0.45 1.50
N ARG A 143 -25.54 1.59 0.80
CA ARG A 143 -24.28 2.25 0.40
C ARG A 143 -23.59 2.85 1.62
N VAL A 144 -22.31 3.23 1.48
CA VAL A 144 -21.53 3.83 2.58
C VAL A 144 -21.04 5.21 2.15
N ILE A 145 -21.36 6.25 2.92
CA ILE A 145 -20.76 7.57 2.74
C ILE A 145 -19.44 7.66 3.52
N VAL A 146 -18.43 8.28 2.92
CA VAL A 146 -17.09 8.52 3.47
C VAL A 146 -16.83 10.02 3.42
N MET A 147 -16.44 10.60 4.55
CA MET A 147 -16.36 12.05 4.74
C MET A 147 -15.08 12.46 5.47
N SER A 148 -14.54 13.62 5.10
CA SER A 148 -13.32 14.19 5.68
C SER A 148 -12.10 13.27 5.53
N GLY A 149 -11.13 13.42 6.43
CA GLY A 149 -9.82 12.79 6.42
C GLY A 149 -8.76 13.71 5.79
N SER A 150 -7.51 13.72 6.27
CA SER A 150 -6.47 14.60 5.72
C SER A 150 -5.85 14.09 4.42
N LEU A 151 -5.60 15.03 3.51
CA LEU A 151 -4.83 14.91 2.27
C LEU A 151 -3.34 15.24 2.45
N GLY A 152 -2.96 15.80 3.60
CA GLY A 152 -1.64 16.35 3.87
C GLY A 152 -1.38 17.74 3.29
N ASN A 153 -0.61 18.52 4.05
CA ASN A 153 0.40 19.51 3.66
C ASN A 153 0.77 20.33 4.91
N GLU A 154 1.79 19.89 5.66
CA GLU A 154 2.35 20.73 6.72
C GLU A 154 2.78 22.10 6.15
N PRO A 155 2.58 23.22 6.86
CA PRO A 155 2.17 23.33 8.27
C PRO A 155 0.65 23.42 8.49
N GLN A 156 -0.20 23.09 7.52
CA GLN A 156 -1.65 23.26 7.62
C GLN A 156 -2.43 21.99 7.29
N PHE A 157 -3.12 21.46 8.30
CA PHE A 157 -4.09 20.38 8.15
C PHE A 157 -5.03 20.61 6.95
N ASN A 158 -4.93 19.74 5.94
CA ASN A 158 -5.65 19.86 4.67
C ASN A 158 -6.74 18.77 4.56
N PRO A 159 -7.99 19.02 5.00
CA PRO A 159 -9.05 18.03 4.93
C PRO A 159 -9.49 17.75 3.49
N ASN A 160 -9.83 16.49 3.21
CA ASN A 160 -10.49 16.08 1.99
C ASN A 160 -11.92 16.63 1.94
N LYS A 161 -12.10 17.69 1.14
CA LYS A 161 -13.34 18.47 1.00
C LYS A 161 -14.41 17.81 0.11
N ILE A 162 -14.09 16.70 -0.53
CA ILE A 162 -15.00 16.01 -1.46
C ILE A 162 -15.38 14.67 -0.85
N SER A 163 -16.53 14.63 -0.18
CA SER A 163 -17.11 13.40 0.37
C SER A 163 -17.46 12.43 -0.77
N GLN A 164 -17.43 11.12 -0.52
CA GLN A 164 -17.75 10.11 -1.53
C GLN A 164 -18.68 9.03 -0.99
N ILE A 165 -19.49 8.42 -1.87
CA ILE A 165 -20.36 7.28 -1.56
C ILE A 165 -19.84 6.04 -2.29
N TRP A 166 -19.58 4.99 -1.53
CA TRP A 166 -19.26 3.64 -2.01
C TRP A 166 -20.52 2.86 -2.38
N SER A 167 -20.44 2.10 -3.47
CA SER A 167 -21.45 1.13 -3.90
C SER A 167 -20.82 -0.19 -4.29
N SER A 168 -21.41 -1.31 -3.85
CA SER A 168 -21.07 -2.66 -4.29
C SER A 168 -21.71 -3.06 -5.64
N ASP A 169 -22.58 -2.22 -6.19
CA ASP A 169 -23.24 -2.44 -7.49
C ASP A 169 -22.21 -2.35 -8.64
N THR A 170 -21.85 -3.51 -9.18
CA THR A 170 -20.89 -3.66 -10.28
C THR A 170 -21.44 -3.27 -11.64
N SER A 171 -22.73 -2.93 -11.77
CA SER A 171 -23.29 -2.38 -13.01
C SER A 171 -22.95 -0.90 -13.22
N ARG A 172 -22.43 -0.23 -12.18
CA ARG A 172 -22.06 1.20 -12.23
C ARG A 172 -20.67 1.37 -12.84
N PRO A 173 -20.42 2.42 -13.65
CA PRO A 173 -19.10 2.68 -14.25
C PRO A 173 -18.04 3.06 -13.23
N SER A 174 -18.44 3.46 -12.01
CA SER A 174 -17.56 3.70 -10.87
C SER A 174 -18.27 3.25 -9.59
N PRO A 175 -17.59 2.53 -8.68
CA PRO A 175 -18.17 2.21 -7.37
C PRO A 175 -18.21 3.44 -6.46
N TRP A 176 -17.34 4.43 -6.72
CA TRP A 176 -17.33 5.72 -6.03
C TRP A 176 -18.22 6.74 -6.73
N THR A 177 -18.89 7.56 -5.92
CA THR A 177 -19.74 8.67 -6.33
C THR A 177 -19.35 9.89 -5.53
N GLU A 178 -18.97 10.97 -6.19
CA GLU A 178 -18.57 12.22 -5.53
C GLU A 178 -19.77 13.00 -5.06
N VAL A 179 -19.71 13.49 -3.83
CA VAL A 179 -20.72 14.35 -3.25
C VAL A 179 -20.17 15.78 -3.21
N ILE A 180 -20.76 16.68 -4.00
CA ILE A 180 -20.51 18.11 -3.93
C ILE A 180 -21.02 18.59 -2.58
N ASP A 181 -20.08 18.80 -1.68
CA ASP A 181 -20.32 19.17 -0.30
C ASP A 181 -20.28 20.71 -0.16
N SER A 182 -21.43 21.33 0.10
CA SER A 182 -21.52 22.78 0.29
C SER A 182 -20.91 23.28 1.61
N PHE A 183 -20.67 22.40 2.59
CA PHE A 183 -20.05 22.75 3.87
C PHE A 183 -18.68 23.38 3.65
N ASN A 184 -17.89 22.79 2.75
CA ASN A 184 -16.53 23.20 2.43
C ASN A 184 -16.45 24.48 1.56
N LYS A 185 -17.58 25.14 1.28
CA LYS A 185 -17.66 26.49 0.68
C LYS A 185 -17.99 27.59 1.71
N GLY A 186 -18.25 27.21 2.97
CA GLY A 186 -18.40 28.14 4.09
C GLY A 186 -17.07 28.38 4.86
N PRO A 187 -17.12 29.11 5.99
CA PRO A 187 -15.92 29.46 6.78
C PRO A 187 -15.30 28.30 7.59
N GLY A 188 -15.67 27.05 7.32
CA GLY A 188 -15.15 25.88 8.02
C GLY A 188 -15.15 24.64 7.15
N ALA A 189 -14.07 23.85 7.22
CA ALA A 189 -14.01 22.54 6.58
C ALA A 189 -14.52 21.45 7.53
N LEU A 190 -14.82 20.26 6.97
CA LEU A 190 -15.17 19.11 7.80
C LEU A 190 -14.01 18.74 8.75
N PRO A 191 -14.29 18.51 10.06
CA PRO A 191 -13.28 18.12 11.03
C PRO A 191 -12.84 16.66 10.82
N LEU A 192 -11.72 16.24 11.43
CA LEU A 192 -11.32 14.83 11.44
C LEU A 192 -12.26 13.97 12.29
N PHE A 193 -12.41 12.71 11.84
CA PHE A 193 -13.40 11.75 12.34
C PHE A 193 -14.71 12.44 12.76
N PRO A 194 -15.47 13.07 11.85
CA PRO A 194 -16.69 13.80 12.21
C PRO A 194 -17.70 12.86 12.90
N ARG A 195 -18.41 13.37 13.91
CA ARG A 195 -19.25 12.56 14.80
C ARG A 195 -20.63 12.30 14.19
N LEU A 196 -20.63 11.55 13.09
CA LEU A 196 -21.81 11.25 12.29
C LEU A 196 -22.73 10.20 12.95
N HIS A 197 -24.04 10.45 12.90
CA HIS A 197 -25.12 9.53 13.28
C HIS A 197 -26.21 9.56 12.20
N LEU A 198 -26.85 8.45 11.89
CA LEU A 198 -28.03 8.47 11.01
C LEU A 198 -29.28 8.80 11.82
N SER A 199 -30.00 9.86 11.46
CA SER A 199 -31.26 10.20 12.13
C SER A 199 -32.42 9.29 11.68
N PRO A 200 -33.44 9.07 12.54
CA PRO A 200 -34.68 8.36 12.17
C PRO A 200 -35.41 8.91 10.93
N LYS A 201 -35.14 10.17 10.58
CA LYS A 201 -35.69 10.88 9.40
C LYS A 201 -34.85 10.66 8.13
N GLY A 202 -33.83 9.79 8.17
CA GLY A 202 -32.97 9.43 7.02
C GLY A 202 -31.80 10.39 6.77
N ARG A 203 -31.73 11.53 7.48
CA ARG A 203 -30.64 12.52 7.35
C ARG A 203 -29.43 12.12 8.19
N ILE A 204 -28.23 12.45 7.74
CA ILE A 204 -27.00 12.29 8.53
C ILE A 204 -26.89 13.49 9.48
N PHE A 205 -26.67 13.24 10.77
CA PHE A 205 -26.48 14.26 11.80
C PHE A 205 -25.01 14.33 12.21
N MET A 206 -24.39 15.51 12.08
CA MET A 206 -23.03 15.76 12.59
C MET A 206 -23.11 16.25 14.04
N ALA A 207 -22.82 15.36 14.98
CA ALA A 207 -22.87 15.63 16.40
C ALA A 207 -21.61 16.34 16.97
N GLY A 208 -20.58 16.61 16.16
CA GLY A 208 -19.32 17.25 16.59
C GLY A 208 -18.10 16.80 15.76
N PRO A 209 -16.86 17.15 16.17
CA PRO A 209 -16.45 17.79 17.44
C PRO A 209 -16.72 19.30 17.54
N GLN A 210 -17.05 19.95 16.42
CA GLN A 210 -17.50 21.34 16.40
C GLN A 210 -18.77 21.54 17.26
N GLN A 211 -18.91 22.71 17.89
CA GLN A 211 -19.96 23.00 18.87
C GLN A 211 -21.36 23.02 18.24
N ARG A 212 -21.50 23.69 17.10
CA ARG A 212 -22.71 23.67 16.26
C ARG A 212 -22.89 22.29 15.62
N SER A 213 -24.13 21.95 15.29
CA SER A 213 -24.47 20.68 14.65
C SER A 213 -25.21 20.92 13.34
N TRP A 214 -25.09 19.97 12.42
CA TRP A 214 -25.67 20.07 11.08
C TRP A 214 -26.34 18.77 10.66
N PHE A 215 -27.32 18.88 9.77
CA PHE A 215 -27.87 17.76 9.03
C PHE A 215 -27.36 17.80 7.60
N LEU A 216 -26.91 16.66 7.08
CA LEU A 216 -26.78 16.43 5.65
C LEU A 216 -27.98 15.58 5.20
N ASP A 217 -28.77 16.12 4.28
CA ASP A 217 -29.79 15.34 3.59
C ASP A 217 -29.11 14.29 2.69
N VAL A 218 -29.64 13.06 2.72
CA VAL A 218 -29.25 11.97 1.79
C VAL A 218 -29.97 12.08 0.43
N ASN A 219 -30.65 13.20 0.23
CA ASN A 219 -31.24 13.69 -0.99
C ASN A 219 -30.46 14.92 -1.45
N ASP A 220 -30.51 15.20 -2.74
CA ASP A 220 -29.92 16.41 -3.29
C ASP A 220 -30.80 17.67 -3.08
N ILE A 221 -30.27 18.81 -3.52
CA ILE A 221 -30.96 20.11 -3.56
C ILE A 221 -32.35 20.08 -4.22
N ASN A 222 -32.62 19.14 -5.14
CA ASN A 222 -33.90 19.02 -5.83
C ASN A 222 -34.84 18.02 -5.13
N GLY A 223 -34.46 17.48 -3.97
CA GLY A 223 -35.21 16.45 -3.25
C GLY A 223 -35.12 15.05 -3.87
N ALA A 224 -34.27 14.85 -4.88
CA ALA A 224 -34.03 13.52 -5.45
C ALA A 224 -33.04 12.76 -4.57
N GLU A 225 -33.33 11.50 -4.25
CA GLU A 225 -32.41 10.66 -3.49
C GLU A 225 -31.04 10.58 -4.16
N ILE A 226 -29.95 10.73 -3.41
CA ILE A 226 -28.57 10.61 -3.92
C ILE A 226 -28.30 9.19 -4.50
N LYS A 227 -29.24 8.26 -4.31
CA LYS A 227 -29.24 6.92 -4.92
C LYS A 227 -29.66 6.88 -6.39
N THR A 228 -30.51 7.80 -6.86
CA THR A 228 -31.10 7.74 -8.21
C THR A 228 -30.36 8.60 -9.24
N LYS A 229 -29.65 9.66 -8.83
CA LYS A 229 -29.02 10.61 -9.76
C LYS A 229 -27.71 10.16 -10.41
N VAL A 230 -27.09 9.03 -10.01
CA VAL A 230 -25.71 8.72 -10.41
C VAL A 230 -25.55 7.41 -11.17
N GLN A 231 -25.82 7.49 -12.46
CA GLN A 231 -24.95 6.85 -13.46
C GLN A 231 -23.85 7.86 -13.86
N GLY A 232 -22.74 7.87 -13.10
CA GLY A 232 -21.47 8.46 -13.54
C GLY A 232 -21.17 9.95 -13.29
N GLY A 233 -22.06 10.75 -12.66
CA GLY A 233 -21.83 12.19 -12.39
C GLY A 233 -21.69 12.57 -10.91
N GLU A 234 -21.23 13.80 -10.66
CA GLU A 234 -21.22 14.45 -9.33
C GLU A 234 -22.65 14.72 -8.81
N VAL A 235 -22.84 14.73 -7.49
CA VAL A 235 -24.15 15.00 -6.85
C VAL A 235 -24.03 15.92 -5.64
N THR A 236 -24.89 16.95 -5.58
CA THR A 236 -24.92 17.87 -4.43
C THR A 236 -25.56 17.24 -3.21
N GLY A 237 -24.86 17.27 -2.08
CA GLY A 237 -25.44 17.03 -0.76
C GLY A 237 -25.93 18.35 -0.13
N ALA A 238 -27.16 18.39 0.37
CA ALA A 238 -27.69 19.59 1.04
C ALA A 238 -27.36 19.56 2.54
N TRP A 239 -26.37 20.36 2.96
CA TRP A 239 -26.15 20.65 4.38
C TRP A 239 -27.09 21.74 4.87
N ALA A 240 -27.83 21.43 5.93
CA ALA A 240 -28.62 22.35 6.70
C ALA A 240 -28.05 22.50 8.11
N ASP A 241 -28.03 23.72 8.62
CA ASP A 241 -27.83 23.99 10.05
C ASP A 241 -28.91 23.28 10.87
N ALA A 242 -28.52 22.55 11.92
CA ALA A 242 -29.49 21.93 12.83
C ALA A 242 -30.21 22.97 13.72
N GLY A 243 -29.76 24.23 13.72
CA GLY A 243 -30.29 25.29 14.57
C GLY A 243 -30.02 25.02 16.05
N THR A 244 -28.98 24.25 16.35
CA THR A 244 -28.60 23.89 17.72
C THR A 244 -27.09 23.76 17.87
N GLU A 245 -26.63 24.15 19.04
CA GLU A 245 -25.23 24.11 19.45
C GLU A 245 -25.13 23.42 20.81
N ARG A 246 -24.01 22.75 21.06
CA ARG A 246 -23.67 22.23 22.39
C ARG A 246 -23.33 23.38 23.34
N GLN A 247 -23.59 23.21 24.64
CA GLN A 247 -23.24 24.19 25.67
C GLN A 247 -21.73 24.19 25.95
N ALA A 248 -21.11 23.01 25.96
CA ALA A 248 -19.66 22.92 25.92
C ALA A 248 -19.18 23.22 24.49
N ARG A 249 -17.97 23.81 24.38
CA ARG A 249 -17.39 24.34 23.13
C ARG A 249 -17.00 23.22 22.15
N PHE A 250 -16.02 23.49 21.27
CA PHE A 250 -15.37 22.42 20.51
C PHE A 250 -14.81 21.36 21.49
N ARG A 251 -15.02 20.08 21.18
CA ARG A 251 -14.60 18.95 22.04
C ARG A 251 -14.11 17.79 21.19
N ASP A 252 -12.82 17.76 20.87
CA ASP A 252 -12.22 16.58 20.24
C ASP A 252 -11.98 15.46 21.26
N TYR A 253 -11.58 14.28 20.77
CA TYR A 253 -11.35 13.05 21.55
C TYR A 253 -12.49 12.66 22.50
N ALA A 254 -13.71 13.11 22.15
CA ALA A 254 -14.97 12.69 22.73
C ALA A 254 -15.63 11.59 21.88
N PRO A 255 -16.15 10.52 22.51
CA PRO A 255 -17.12 9.65 21.88
C PRO A 255 -18.50 10.33 21.80
N SER A 256 -19.28 9.91 20.80
CA SER A 256 -20.72 10.13 20.76
C SER A 256 -21.43 8.85 20.38
N VAL A 257 -22.55 8.56 21.05
CA VAL A 257 -23.23 7.26 20.99
C VAL A 257 -24.73 7.42 20.81
N MET A 258 -25.34 6.53 20.02
CA MET A 258 -26.79 6.40 19.91
C MET A 258 -27.28 5.30 20.86
N TYR A 259 -27.77 5.72 22.02
CA TYR A 259 -28.17 4.82 23.12
C TYR A 259 -29.64 4.36 23.03
N ASP A 260 -30.42 4.96 22.13
CA ASP A 260 -31.76 4.55 21.73
C ASP A 260 -32.04 5.16 20.35
N ALA A 261 -33.08 4.71 19.64
CA ALA A 261 -33.37 5.13 18.27
C ALA A 261 -33.55 6.66 18.15
N GLY A 262 -32.54 7.34 17.58
CA GLY A 262 -32.50 8.80 17.45
C GLY A 262 -32.10 9.57 18.71
N LYS A 263 -31.79 8.93 19.84
CA LYS A 263 -31.27 9.61 21.04
C LYS A 263 -29.75 9.48 21.08
N VAL A 264 -29.06 10.62 21.07
CA VAL A 264 -27.60 10.71 21.00
C VAL A 264 -27.03 11.38 22.25
N MET A 265 -25.93 10.84 22.77
CA MET A 265 -25.09 11.44 23.80
C MET A 265 -23.77 11.93 23.21
N TYR A 266 -23.25 13.05 23.72
CA TYR A 266 -21.90 13.56 23.46
C TYR A 266 -21.16 13.75 24.79
N ILE A 267 -20.09 12.98 25.00
CA ILE A 267 -19.56 12.68 26.34
C ILE A 267 -18.11 13.15 26.43
N GLY A 268 -17.78 13.96 27.45
CA GLY A 268 -16.40 14.36 27.76
C GLY A 268 -15.62 14.99 26.59
N GLY A 269 -14.35 14.64 26.45
CA GLY A 269 -13.43 15.19 25.46
C GLY A 269 -12.81 16.51 25.88
N GLY A 270 -12.01 17.08 24.98
CA GLY A 270 -11.29 18.33 25.21
C GLY A 270 -10.20 18.53 24.16
N GLU A 271 -9.69 19.75 24.09
CA GLU A 271 -8.66 20.14 23.14
C GLU A 271 -7.25 19.82 23.69
N SER A 272 -6.22 20.11 22.89
CA SER A 272 -4.82 20.08 23.30
C SER A 272 -4.30 21.47 23.69
N ASP A 273 -5.22 22.37 24.05
CA ASP A 273 -5.00 23.80 24.31
C ASP A 273 -4.53 24.12 25.75
N GLY A 274 -4.38 23.10 26.60
CA GLY A 274 -3.98 23.24 27.99
C GLY A 274 -5.12 23.46 28.99
N GLN A 275 -6.40 23.54 28.57
CA GLN A 275 -7.52 23.70 29.51
C GLN A 275 -7.94 22.41 30.22
N GLY A 276 -7.51 21.25 29.73
CA GLY A 276 -7.94 19.95 30.25
C GLY A 276 -9.22 19.42 29.60
N PRO A 277 -9.53 18.14 29.80
CA PRO A 277 -10.80 17.58 29.36
C PRO A 277 -11.96 18.05 30.23
N THR A 278 -13.17 17.94 29.70
CA THR A 278 -14.40 18.16 30.46
C THR A 278 -15.04 16.84 30.92
N ASN A 279 -15.90 16.92 31.94
CA ASN A 279 -16.83 15.88 32.32
C ASN A 279 -18.24 16.08 31.74
N ALA A 280 -18.44 17.11 30.90
CA ALA A 280 -19.74 17.47 30.34
C ALA A 280 -20.37 16.36 29.49
N VAL A 281 -21.66 16.10 29.73
CA VAL A 281 -22.45 15.11 28.99
C VAL A 281 -23.70 15.78 28.45
N GLU A 282 -23.83 15.76 27.13
CA GLU A 282 -24.90 16.47 26.43
C GLU A 282 -25.76 15.51 25.63
N PHE A 283 -27.06 15.77 25.61
CA PHE A 283 -28.10 14.88 25.09
C PHE A 283 -28.90 15.58 24.01
N ILE A 284 -29.23 14.86 22.93
CA ILE A 284 -30.14 15.34 21.88
C ILE A 284 -31.06 14.22 21.40
N ASN A 285 -32.33 14.56 21.16
CA ASN A 285 -33.32 13.65 20.59
C ASN A 285 -33.65 14.07 19.14
N LEU A 286 -33.14 13.32 18.17
CA LEU A 286 -33.29 13.58 16.74
C LEU A 286 -34.73 13.30 16.22
N ASN A 287 -35.57 12.69 17.04
CA ASN A 287 -36.99 12.51 16.74
C ASN A 287 -37.77 13.83 16.80
N ASP A 288 -37.36 14.77 17.67
CA ASP A 288 -38.03 16.05 17.89
C ASP A 288 -38.11 16.88 16.59
N ALA A 289 -39.11 17.76 16.48
CA ALA A 289 -39.31 18.59 15.28
C ALA A 289 -38.13 19.56 15.06
N GLY A 290 -37.64 20.18 16.14
CA GLY A 290 -36.40 20.96 16.17
C GLY A 290 -35.49 20.44 17.29
N PRO A 291 -34.65 19.42 17.03
CA PRO A 291 -33.77 18.83 18.05
C PRO A 291 -32.86 19.86 18.71
N LYS A 292 -32.71 19.78 20.04
CA LYS A 292 -31.83 20.66 20.82
C LYS A 292 -30.90 19.86 21.71
N TRP A 293 -29.65 20.31 21.80
CA TRP A 293 -28.74 19.84 22.83
C TRP A 293 -29.19 20.31 24.22
N THR A 294 -29.14 19.39 25.17
CA THR A 294 -29.49 19.61 26.58
C THR A 294 -28.38 19.09 27.48
N MET A 295 -28.15 19.77 28.60
CA MET A 295 -27.12 19.44 29.58
C MET A 295 -27.66 19.72 30.98
N SER A 296 -27.26 18.93 31.97
CA SER A 296 -27.47 19.21 33.39
C SER A 296 -26.19 18.88 34.16
N PRO A 297 -25.77 19.69 35.15
CA PRO A 297 -24.67 19.30 36.03
C PRO A 297 -24.89 17.94 36.71
N SER A 298 -26.15 17.55 36.95
CA SER A 298 -26.50 16.24 37.53
C SER A 298 -26.28 15.04 36.60
N THR A 299 -26.09 15.27 35.30
CA THR A 299 -25.86 14.22 34.29
C THR A 299 -24.43 14.21 33.75
N ASN A 300 -23.54 15.06 34.27
CA ASN A 300 -22.11 15.02 33.96
C ASN A 300 -21.42 13.80 34.57
N MET A 301 -20.32 13.35 33.95
CA MET A 301 -19.46 12.31 34.53
C MET A 301 -18.83 12.82 35.84
N ARG A 302 -18.43 11.92 36.73
CA ARG A 302 -17.67 12.29 37.93
C ARG A 302 -16.25 12.71 37.57
N ILE A 303 -15.60 12.03 36.61
CA ILE A 303 -14.23 12.33 36.20
C ILE A 303 -14.22 12.99 34.80
N PRO A 304 -13.53 14.14 34.61
CA PRO A 304 -13.28 14.69 33.28
C PRO A 304 -12.29 13.83 32.50
N ARG A 305 -12.60 13.52 31.24
CA ARG A 305 -11.84 12.56 30.41
C ARG A 305 -11.78 13.01 28.96
N LYS A 306 -10.64 12.82 28.31
CA LYS A 306 -10.53 12.73 26.84
C LYS A 306 -9.81 11.46 26.44
N GLN A 307 -9.89 11.09 25.16
CA GLN A 307 -9.23 9.89 24.61
C GLN A 307 -9.70 8.59 25.28
N PHE A 308 -11.01 8.51 25.54
CA PHE A 308 -11.68 7.40 26.20
C PHE A 308 -12.76 6.79 25.30
N ASN A 309 -13.28 5.62 25.64
CA ASN A 309 -14.33 4.96 24.87
C ASN A 309 -15.66 4.95 25.63
N ALA A 310 -16.77 5.10 24.89
CA ALA A 310 -18.12 4.92 25.40
C ALA A 310 -18.84 3.81 24.62
N THR A 311 -19.38 2.84 25.32
CA THR A 311 -19.98 1.63 24.75
C THR A 311 -21.42 1.48 25.26
N VAL A 312 -22.41 1.50 24.37
CA VAL A 312 -23.81 1.20 24.74
C VAL A 312 -23.96 -0.30 24.99
N LEU A 313 -24.64 -0.66 26.09
CA LEU A 313 -24.83 -2.03 26.55
C LEU A 313 -26.27 -2.53 26.24
N PRO A 314 -26.51 -3.87 26.21
CA PRO A 314 -27.81 -4.46 25.90
C PRO A 314 -28.99 -3.99 26.76
N ASP A 315 -28.80 -3.46 27.96
CA ASP A 315 -29.90 -2.99 28.82
C ASP A 315 -30.29 -1.52 28.58
N GLY A 316 -29.49 -0.77 27.81
CA GLY A 316 -29.63 0.67 27.57
C GLY A 316 -28.61 1.53 28.30
N THR A 317 -27.80 0.96 29.19
CA THR A 317 -26.75 1.70 29.88
C THR A 317 -25.57 2.02 28.94
N VAL A 318 -24.78 3.04 29.28
CA VAL A 318 -23.59 3.46 28.53
C VAL A 318 -22.38 3.38 29.45
N LEU A 319 -21.45 2.48 29.12
CA LEU A 319 -20.20 2.30 29.85
C LEU A 319 -19.12 3.22 29.29
N VAL A 320 -18.49 4.00 30.15
CA VAL A 320 -17.31 4.82 29.87
C VAL A 320 -16.06 4.13 30.43
N THR A 321 -15.03 3.96 29.58
CA THR A 321 -13.78 3.26 29.92
C THR A 321 -12.56 4.07 29.47
N GLY A 322 -11.52 4.07 30.32
CA GLY A 322 -10.25 4.73 30.04
C GLY A 322 -10.30 6.26 30.03
N GLY A 323 -9.37 6.83 29.25
CA GLY A 323 -9.11 8.25 29.10
C GLY A 323 -7.92 8.76 29.88
N THR A 324 -7.54 10.01 29.60
CA THR A 324 -6.70 10.84 30.46
C THR A 324 -7.51 12.02 30.99
N LYS A 325 -7.20 12.46 32.22
CA LYS A 325 -7.71 13.71 32.83
C LYS A 325 -6.71 14.88 32.73
N GLY A 326 -5.59 14.70 32.04
CA GLY A 326 -4.57 15.73 31.85
C GLY A 326 -4.77 16.61 30.60
N ALA A 327 -4.06 17.74 30.57
CA ALA A 327 -4.35 18.85 29.65
C ALA A 327 -3.60 18.83 28.31
N GLY A 328 -2.38 18.29 28.28
CA GLY A 328 -1.64 18.05 27.03
C GLY A 328 -2.34 17.00 26.15
N PHE A 329 -1.81 16.73 24.95
CA PHE A 329 -2.43 15.83 23.97
C PHE A 329 -2.89 14.50 24.58
N ASN A 330 -1.97 13.75 25.19
CA ASN A 330 -2.22 12.54 25.96
C ASN A 330 -1.29 12.52 27.19
N ASP A 331 -1.84 12.71 28.39
CA ASP A 331 -1.08 12.74 29.66
C ASP A 331 -1.20 11.37 30.37
N LEU A 332 -0.20 10.51 30.13
CA LEU A 332 -0.08 9.18 30.73
C LEU A 332 0.26 9.20 32.23
N THR A 333 0.57 10.36 32.82
CA THR A 333 0.72 10.51 34.29
C THR A 333 -0.62 10.67 34.99
N LYS A 334 -1.67 11.02 34.24
CA LYS A 334 -3.05 11.20 34.72
C LYS A 334 -4.06 10.33 33.96
N PRO A 335 -3.85 9.01 33.84
CA PRO A 335 -4.83 8.12 33.23
C PRO A 335 -6.05 8.02 34.15
N VAL A 336 -7.19 7.65 33.58
CA VAL A 336 -8.40 7.34 34.34
C VAL A 336 -8.73 5.87 34.14
N ARG A 337 -8.71 5.12 35.24
CA ARG A 337 -8.81 3.65 35.25
C ARG A 337 -10.19 3.19 35.69
N GLU A 338 -10.81 3.95 36.57
CA GLU A 338 -12.19 3.81 37.02
C GLU A 338 -13.10 3.88 35.79
N ALA A 339 -13.92 2.85 35.55
CA ALA A 339 -15.00 2.96 34.58
C ALA A 339 -16.22 3.64 35.22
N GLU A 340 -17.07 4.26 34.41
CA GLU A 340 -18.32 4.90 34.86
C GLU A 340 -19.48 4.38 34.00
N LEU A 341 -20.61 4.02 34.63
CA LEU A 341 -21.79 3.51 33.94
C LEU A 341 -22.93 4.51 34.06
N PHE A 342 -23.41 5.02 32.92
CA PHE A 342 -24.60 5.86 32.85
C PHE A 342 -25.85 5.04 32.58
N ASP A 343 -26.92 5.29 33.34
CA ASP A 343 -28.25 4.76 33.09
C ASP A 343 -29.19 5.88 32.57
N PRO A 344 -29.53 5.91 31.26
CA PRO A 344 -30.44 6.89 30.69
C PRO A 344 -31.87 6.84 31.23
N SER A 345 -32.28 5.76 31.92
CA SER A 345 -33.63 5.64 32.50
C SER A 345 -33.75 6.32 33.87
N THR A 346 -32.64 6.49 34.59
CA THR A 346 -32.58 7.20 35.88
C THR A 346 -31.76 8.49 35.83
N SER A 347 -31.07 8.75 34.72
CA SER A 347 -30.14 9.87 34.52
C SER A 347 -29.01 9.91 35.54
N LYS A 348 -28.52 8.74 35.97
CA LYS A 348 -27.47 8.59 37.00
C LYS A 348 -26.21 7.94 36.44
N TRP A 349 -25.07 8.39 36.95
CA TRP A 349 -23.78 7.73 36.83
C TRP A 349 -23.52 6.85 38.04
N THR A 350 -22.88 5.69 37.83
CA THR A 350 -22.41 4.79 38.88
C THR A 350 -20.93 4.47 38.65
N ASP A 351 -20.12 4.56 39.69
CA ASP A 351 -18.71 4.16 39.65
C ASP A 351 -18.57 2.64 39.52
N MET A 352 -17.84 2.20 38.50
CA MET A 352 -17.55 0.78 38.24
C MET A 352 -16.15 0.41 38.72
N ALA A 353 -15.82 -0.88 38.67
CA ALA A 353 -14.46 -1.37 38.91
C ALA A 353 -13.43 -0.68 37.98
N ALA A 354 -12.21 -0.48 38.50
CA ALA A 354 -11.11 0.13 37.74
C ALA A 354 -10.32 -0.90 36.91
N GLU A 355 -9.92 -0.52 35.70
CA GLU A 355 -9.07 -1.33 34.81
C GLU A 355 -7.59 -1.34 35.29
N SER A 356 -6.87 -2.42 34.98
CA SER A 356 -5.47 -2.59 35.38
C SER A 356 -4.47 -1.81 34.51
N PHE A 357 -4.89 -1.31 33.35
CA PHE A 357 -4.03 -0.59 32.38
C PHE A 357 -4.52 0.83 32.09
N ALA A 358 -3.59 1.69 31.66
CA ALA A 358 -3.84 3.09 31.30
C ALA A 358 -4.33 3.21 29.85
N ARG A 359 -5.62 2.97 29.62
CA ARG A 359 -6.26 3.07 28.30
C ARG A 359 -6.48 4.53 27.89
N CYS A 360 -5.50 5.16 27.25
CA CYS A 360 -5.62 6.55 26.79
C CYS A 360 -5.71 6.61 25.25
N TYR A 361 -4.94 7.47 24.57
CA TYR A 361 -4.97 7.55 23.10
C TYR A 361 -4.72 6.19 22.43
N HIS A 362 -5.35 5.97 21.27
CA HIS A 362 -5.41 4.68 20.56
C HIS A 362 -5.99 3.48 21.33
N SER A 363 -6.61 3.67 22.51
CA SER A 363 -7.40 2.61 23.13
C SER A 363 -8.76 2.41 22.47
N THR A 364 -9.33 1.22 22.60
CA THR A 364 -10.63 0.82 22.06
C THR A 364 -11.48 0.11 23.13
N ALA A 365 -12.81 0.23 23.05
CA ALA A 365 -13.73 -0.56 23.86
C ALA A 365 -14.94 -1.07 23.05
N LEU A 366 -15.12 -2.40 23.01
CA LEU A 366 -16.04 -3.10 22.09
C LEU A 366 -16.98 -4.05 22.86
N LEU A 367 -18.30 -3.92 22.64
CA LEU A 367 -19.29 -4.85 23.16
C LEU A 367 -19.16 -6.21 22.45
N LEU A 368 -19.08 -7.29 23.23
CA LEU A 368 -19.01 -8.67 22.74
C LEU A 368 -20.39 -9.36 22.76
N PRO A 369 -20.60 -10.44 21.97
CA PRO A 369 -21.85 -11.18 21.96
C PRO A 369 -22.26 -11.73 23.33
N ASP A 370 -21.31 -12.06 24.21
CA ASP A 370 -21.62 -12.53 25.56
C ASP A 370 -22.02 -11.42 26.55
N GLY A 371 -22.09 -10.16 26.12
CA GLY A 371 -22.46 -9.01 26.96
C GLY A 371 -21.31 -8.46 27.83
N ARG A 372 -20.07 -8.93 27.66
CA ARG A 372 -18.87 -8.26 28.18
C ARG A 372 -18.42 -7.13 27.26
N VAL A 373 -17.58 -6.23 27.76
CA VAL A 373 -16.90 -5.22 26.95
C VAL A 373 -15.40 -5.51 26.94
N MET A 374 -14.82 -5.70 25.77
CA MET A 374 -13.38 -5.80 25.56
C MET A 374 -12.77 -4.39 25.56
N SER A 375 -11.92 -4.08 26.54
CA SER A 375 -11.10 -2.87 26.58
C SER A 375 -9.67 -3.24 26.17
N ALA A 376 -9.11 -2.57 25.17
CA ALA A 376 -7.85 -2.98 24.54
C ALA A 376 -7.07 -1.79 23.96
N GLY A 377 -5.82 -2.05 23.55
CA GLY A 377 -4.98 -1.05 22.88
C GLY A 377 -4.55 0.10 23.80
N GLY A 378 -3.93 1.11 23.18
CA GLY A 378 -3.24 2.22 23.85
C GLY A 378 -1.84 2.44 23.28
N GLY A 379 -1.44 3.70 23.16
CA GLY A 379 -0.07 4.12 22.80
C GLY A 379 0.16 4.40 21.32
N GLU A 380 1.35 4.12 20.79
CA GLU A 380 1.73 4.30 19.36
C GLU A 380 1.65 5.75 18.82
N TYR A 381 2.01 6.72 19.68
CA TYR A 381 2.11 8.15 19.35
C TYR A 381 3.31 8.79 20.07
N GLY A 382 3.91 9.84 19.49
CA GLY A 382 4.96 10.64 20.16
C GLY A 382 6.20 9.84 20.57
N ASP A 383 6.83 10.26 21.69
CA ASP A 383 7.99 9.62 22.34
C ASP A 383 7.65 8.19 22.84
N ILE A 384 7.46 7.26 21.92
CA ILE A 384 6.96 5.91 22.20
C ILE A 384 7.90 5.12 23.11
N THR A 385 7.30 4.34 24.01
CA THR A 385 7.99 3.40 24.89
C THR A 385 7.39 1.99 24.79
N LYS A 386 8.13 0.97 25.26
CA LYS A 386 7.63 -0.41 25.28
C LYS A 386 6.41 -0.59 26.18
N ASP A 387 6.25 0.29 27.17
CA ASP A 387 5.18 0.22 28.16
C ASP A 387 3.92 0.98 27.71
N ASP A 388 4.06 2.01 26.86
CA ASP A 388 2.94 2.73 26.24
C ASP A 388 2.21 1.87 25.18
N CYS A 389 2.93 1.04 24.44
CA CYS A 389 2.36 0.21 23.36
C CYS A 389 1.58 -1.00 23.94
N LEU A 390 0.29 -0.82 24.26
CA LEU A 390 -0.52 -1.81 24.98
C LEU A 390 -1.07 -2.91 24.06
N THR A 391 -0.30 -4.00 23.92
CA THR A 391 -0.65 -5.25 23.21
C THR A 391 -1.59 -6.17 23.99
N ASN A 392 -2.36 -5.67 24.96
CA ASN A 392 -3.22 -6.51 25.80
C ASN A 392 -4.67 -6.00 25.83
N ALA A 393 -5.57 -6.85 26.30
CA ALA A 393 -6.97 -6.54 26.53
C ALA A 393 -7.47 -7.06 27.88
N GLN A 394 -8.44 -6.38 28.48
CA GLN A 394 -9.23 -6.87 29.61
C GLN A 394 -10.73 -6.85 29.26
N PHE A 395 -11.48 -7.78 29.85
CA PHE A 395 -12.93 -7.85 29.66
C PHE A 395 -13.64 -7.30 30.89
N PHE A 396 -14.43 -6.25 30.72
CA PHE A 396 -15.38 -5.82 31.73
C PHE A 396 -16.62 -6.71 31.68
N GLU A 397 -16.98 -7.27 32.84
CA GLU A 397 -18.23 -7.95 33.15
C GLU A 397 -19.15 -6.93 33.84
N PRO A 398 -20.14 -6.33 33.13
CA PRO A 398 -21.00 -5.33 33.73
C PRO A 398 -21.92 -5.91 34.81
N PRO A 399 -22.44 -5.08 35.73
CA PRO A 399 -23.25 -5.50 36.87
C PRO A 399 -24.39 -6.48 36.53
N TYR A 400 -24.99 -6.34 35.34
CA TYR A 400 -26.09 -7.19 34.88
C TYR A 400 -25.77 -8.69 34.73
N LEU A 401 -24.50 -9.11 34.65
CA LEU A 401 -24.09 -10.52 34.57
C LEU A 401 -24.04 -11.16 35.96
N HIS A 402 -23.82 -10.35 36.99
CA HIS A 402 -23.69 -10.74 38.38
C HIS A 402 -25.02 -10.71 39.16
N LYS A 403 -26.05 -10.07 38.62
CA LYS A 403 -27.42 -10.13 39.15
C LYS A 403 -27.89 -11.59 39.34
N PRO A 404 -28.67 -11.91 40.39
CA PRO A 404 -29.25 -13.24 40.61
C PRO A 404 -30.08 -13.76 39.41
N GLY A 405 -30.28 -15.08 39.38
CA GLY A 405 -31.00 -15.78 38.30
C GLY A 405 -30.12 -16.17 37.12
N GLN A 406 -30.64 -17.05 36.25
CA GLN A 406 -29.95 -17.49 35.04
C GLN A 406 -30.05 -16.42 33.93
N ARG A 407 -29.13 -16.49 32.95
CA ARG A 407 -29.26 -15.70 31.72
C ARG A 407 -30.36 -16.33 30.86
N PRO A 408 -31.22 -15.55 30.17
CA PRO A 408 -32.07 -16.11 29.12
C PRO A 408 -31.22 -16.81 28.06
N VAL A 409 -31.66 -17.95 27.54
CA VAL A 409 -30.96 -18.69 26.48
C VAL A 409 -31.82 -18.71 25.23
N ILE A 410 -31.29 -18.15 24.13
CA ILE A 410 -31.91 -18.19 22.81
C ILE A 410 -31.56 -19.55 22.18
N VAL A 411 -32.54 -20.43 22.05
CA VAL A 411 -32.42 -21.74 21.41
C VAL A 411 -32.42 -21.59 19.89
N SER A 412 -33.30 -20.73 19.35
CA SER A 412 -33.36 -20.44 17.93
C SER A 412 -33.82 -19.00 17.66
N ALA A 413 -33.31 -18.45 16.57
CA ALA A 413 -33.74 -17.21 15.92
C ALA A 413 -33.28 -17.29 14.45
N PRO A 414 -33.98 -16.66 13.50
CA PRO A 414 -33.56 -16.68 12.09
C PRO A 414 -32.21 -15.97 11.90
N SER A 415 -31.46 -16.35 10.86
CA SER A 415 -30.26 -15.60 10.45
C SER A 415 -30.61 -14.24 9.83
N ASP A 416 -31.78 -14.15 9.21
CA ASP A 416 -32.20 -13.05 8.35
C ASP A 416 -33.61 -12.56 8.71
N ILE A 417 -33.81 -11.25 8.76
CA ILE A 417 -35.11 -10.61 8.99
C ILE A 417 -35.41 -9.52 7.95
N VAL A 418 -36.69 -9.14 7.87
CA VAL A 418 -37.24 -8.14 6.93
C VAL A 418 -37.86 -6.99 7.73
N TYR A 419 -37.62 -5.75 7.30
CA TYR A 419 -38.17 -4.54 7.92
C TYR A 419 -39.70 -4.62 8.14
N GLY A 420 -40.14 -4.19 9.32
CA GLY A 420 -41.55 -4.12 9.71
C GLY A 420 -42.29 -5.46 9.81
N LYS A 421 -41.60 -6.60 9.70
CA LYS A 421 -42.19 -7.94 9.88
C LYS A 421 -41.94 -8.47 11.28
N GLU A 422 -42.87 -9.29 11.78
CA GLU A 422 -42.63 -10.09 12.98
C GLU A 422 -41.78 -11.33 12.64
N PHE A 423 -40.92 -11.75 13.56
CA PHE A 423 -40.12 -12.98 13.47
C PHE A 423 -40.13 -13.73 14.80
N ALA A 424 -39.95 -15.05 14.73
CA ALA A 424 -39.97 -15.93 15.89
C ALA A 424 -38.58 -16.12 16.52
N VAL A 425 -38.53 -16.14 17.84
CA VAL A 425 -37.37 -16.49 18.66
C VAL A 425 -37.83 -17.52 19.68
N THR A 426 -37.09 -18.62 19.85
CA THR A 426 -37.39 -19.64 20.87
C THR A 426 -36.40 -19.54 22.02
N LEU A 427 -36.92 -19.49 23.24
CA LEU A 427 -36.15 -19.48 24.48
C LEU A 427 -36.12 -20.86 25.14
N GLN A 428 -35.09 -21.13 25.94
CA GLN A 428 -34.97 -22.40 26.67
C GLN A 428 -35.98 -22.50 27.82
N SER A 429 -36.29 -21.38 28.47
CA SER A 429 -37.24 -21.27 29.58
C SER A 429 -38.36 -20.28 29.24
N ALA A 430 -39.49 -20.41 29.95
CA ALA A 430 -40.62 -19.49 29.85
C ALA A 430 -40.48 -18.26 30.78
N ASP A 431 -39.27 -17.94 31.23
CA ASP A 431 -39.01 -16.80 32.12
C ASP A 431 -39.45 -15.49 31.46
N LEU A 432 -40.01 -14.59 32.27
CA LEU A 432 -40.55 -13.33 31.76
C LEU A 432 -39.42 -12.45 31.20
N VAL A 433 -39.45 -12.23 29.88
CA VAL A 433 -38.57 -11.28 29.20
C VAL A 433 -38.97 -9.85 29.63
N GLY A 434 -37.97 -9.02 29.92
CA GLY A 434 -38.11 -7.59 30.22
C GLY A 434 -37.93 -6.71 28.98
N LYS A 435 -36.83 -6.89 28.25
CA LYS A 435 -36.51 -6.14 27.02
C LYS A 435 -35.98 -7.06 25.92
N THR A 436 -36.14 -6.64 24.67
CA THR A 436 -35.39 -7.17 23.53
C THR A 436 -34.62 -6.02 22.90
N SER A 437 -33.30 -6.21 22.74
CA SER A 437 -32.38 -5.16 22.32
C SER A 437 -31.69 -5.55 21.03
N TRP A 438 -31.52 -4.57 20.14
CA TRP A 438 -30.97 -4.74 18.80
C TRP A 438 -29.79 -3.77 18.65
N VAL A 439 -28.58 -4.32 18.71
CA VAL A 439 -27.33 -3.54 18.78
C VAL A 439 -26.52 -3.75 17.50
N ARG A 440 -26.18 -2.69 16.77
CA ARG A 440 -25.35 -2.80 15.56
C ARG A 440 -23.94 -3.25 15.92
N LEU A 441 -23.32 -4.11 15.10
CA LEU A 441 -21.95 -4.57 15.34
C LEU A 441 -20.99 -3.38 15.45
N GLY A 442 -20.16 -3.37 16.50
CA GLY A 442 -19.23 -2.28 16.75
C GLY A 442 -18.00 -2.32 15.84
N SER A 443 -17.52 -1.14 15.44
CA SER A 443 -16.20 -0.96 14.83
C SER A 443 -15.59 0.33 15.35
N VAL A 444 -14.50 0.21 16.11
CA VAL A 444 -13.98 1.22 17.04
C VAL A 444 -12.53 1.55 16.70
N THR A 445 -12.26 2.85 16.63
CA THR A 445 -10.90 3.41 16.66
C THR A 445 -10.98 4.84 17.21
N HIS A 446 -9.91 5.37 17.82
CA HIS A 446 -9.79 6.81 18.17
C HIS A 446 -11.03 7.42 18.85
N THR A 447 -11.51 6.82 19.95
CA THR A 447 -12.75 7.20 20.68
C THR A 447 -14.06 7.11 19.87
N ARG A 448 -14.05 6.48 18.70
CA ARG A 448 -15.16 6.46 17.75
C ARG A 448 -15.56 5.04 17.38
N ASN A 449 -16.66 4.58 17.97
CA ASN A 449 -17.40 3.48 17.41
C ASN A 449 -18.27 4.00 16.25
N MET A 450 -17.84 3.79 15.00
CA MET A 450 -18.51 4.36 13.82
C MET A 450 -19.81 3.65 13.46
N ASN A 451 -20.05 2.45 14.01
CA ASN A 451 -21.17 1.60 13.63
C ASN A 451 -22.17 1.39 14.78
N GLN A 452 -21.81 1.65 16.03
CA GLN A 452 -22.66 1.32 17.17
C GLN A 452 -23.90 2.20 17.28
N SER A 453 -25.05 1.53 17.25
CA SER A 453 -26.35 2.06 17.66
C SER A 453 -27.12 0.97 18.42
N LEU A 454 -27.98 1.41 19.34
CA LEU A 454 -28.93 0.55 20.05
C LEU A 454 -30.36 1.01 19.74
N MET A 455 -31.26 0.04 19.60
CA MET A 455 -32.70 0.24 19.71
C MET A 455 -33.36 -0.93 20.45
N PHE A 456 -34.51 -0.68 21.06
CA PHE A 456 -35.34 -1.74 21.66
C PHE A 456 -36.44 -2.18 20.70
N LEU A 457 -36.62 -3.49 20.56
CA LEU A 457 -37.64 -4.08 19.69
C LEU A 457 -38.92 -4.42 20.46
N GLN A 458 -40.06 -4.23 19.80
CA GLN A 458 -41.36 -4.67 20.31
C GLN A 458 -41.46 -6.19 20.27
N ARG A 459 -42.15 -6.77 21.26
CA ARG A 459 -42.18 -8.21 21.49
C ARG A 459 -43.48 -8.68 22.15
N LYS A 460 -43.84 -9.94 21.92
CA LYS A 460 -44.93 -10.67 22.59
C LYS A 460 -44.39 -12.05 22.97
N GLN A 461 -44.67 -12.53 24.18
CA GLN A 461 -44.17 -13.82 24.68
C GLN A 461 -45.35 -14.76 24.99
N THR A 462 -45.21 -16.03 24.63
CA THR A 462 -46.17 -17.11 24.95
C THR A 462 -45.37 -18.35 25.31
N GLY A 463 -45.21 -18.59 26.62
CA GLY A 463 -44.30 -19.62 27.12
C GLY A 463 -42.85 -19.35 26.70
N THR A 464 -42.23 -20.32 26.03
CA THR A 464 -40.88 -20.24 25.45
C THR A 464 -40.83 -19.53 24.09
N ALA A 465 -41.97 -19.27 23.44
CA ALA A 465 -42.01 -18.57 22.16
C ALA A 465 -42.03 -17.05 22.37
N LEU A 466 -41.16 -16.33 21.66
CA LEU A 466 -41.07 -14.88 21.65
C LEU A 466 -41.20 -14.37 20.21
N THR A 467 -42.32 -13.72 19.91
CA THR A 467 -42.54 -13.00 18.64
C THR A 467 -41.97 -11.60 18.77
N VAL A 468 -41.04 -11.22 17.89
CA VAL A 468 -40.35 -9.92 17.91
C VAL A 468 -40.66 -9.16 16.62
N THR A 469 -40.97 -7.86 16.71
CA THR A 469 -41.16 -7.01 15.54
C THR A 469 -39.83 -6.42 15.10
N ALA A 470 -39.44 -6.64 13.83
CA ALA A 470 -38.25 -6.06 13.23
C ALA A 470 -38.34 -4.52 13.17
N PRO A 471 -37.19 -3.80 13.08
CA PRO A 471 -37.16 -2.36 12.83
C PRO A 471 -38.08 -1.97 11.67
N ALA A 472 -38.80 -0.85 11.78
CA ALA A 472 -39.82 -0.48 10.79
C ALA A 472 -39.25 -0.11 9.41
N ASN A 473 -38.02 0.43 9.36
CA ASN A 473 -37.34 0.84 8.14
C ASN A 473 -35.82 0.98 8.36
N ALA A 474 -35.10 1.19 7.25
CA ALA A 474 -33.64 1.30 7.24
C ALA A 474 -33.08 2.63 7.79
N ASN A 475 -33.90 3.65 8.05
CA ASN A 475 -33.44 4.87 8.74
C ASN A 475 -33.23 4.62 10.24
N LEU A 476 -34.04 3.74 10.83
CA LEU A 476 -33.94 3.35 12.25
C LEU A 476 -32.80 2.34 12.49
N ALA A 477 -32.61 1.43 11.54
CA ALA A 477 -31.55 0.43 11.55
C ALA A 477 -31.08 0.16 10.12
N PRO A 478 -29.97 0.77 9.64
CA PRO A 478 -29.45 0.52 8.30
C PRO A 478 -29.18 -0.97 8.07
N PRO A 479 -29.22 -1.45 6.82
CA PRO A 479 -29.01 -2.86 6.53
C PRO A 479 -27.63 -3.34 7.00
N GLY A 480 -27.52 -4.65 7.23
CA GLY A 480 -26.34 -5.30 7.78
C GLY A 480 -26.63 -6.12 9.04
N HIS A 481 -25.59 -6.34 9.84
CA HIS A 481 -25.61 -7.28 10.97
C HIS A 481 -25.74 -6.58 12.33
N TYR A 482 -26.43 -7.26 13.25
CA TYR A 482 -26.77 -6.78 14.59
C TYR A 482 -26.73 -7.95 15.59
N LEU A 483 -26.52 -7.64 16.87
CA LEU A 483 -26.75 -8.55 17.98
C LEU A 483 -28.18 -8.39 18.50
N LEU A 484 -28.94 -9.48 18.49
CA LEU A 484 -30.19 -9.62 19.23
C LEU A 484 -29.91 -10.09 20.65
N PHE A 485 -30.19 -9.26 21.64
CA PHE A 485 -30.19 -9.65 23.06
C PHE A 485 -31.62 -9.76 23.59
N VAL A 486 -31.92 -10.86 24.27
CA VAL A 486 -33.14 -11.01 25.08
C VAL A 486 -32.75 -10.82 26.54
N LEU A 487 -33.40 -9.89 27.23
CA LEU A 487 -33.12 -9.59 28.64
C LEU A 487 -34.25 -10.10 29.52
N SER A 488 -33.91 -10.73 30.64
CA SER A 488 -34.89 -11.07 31.69
C SER A 488 -35.56 -9.81 32.27
N SER A 489 -36.65 -9.98 33.01
CA SER A 489 -37.28 -8.92 33.82
C SER A 489 -36.31 -8.21 34.77
N SER A 490 -35.27 -8.90 35.26
CA SER A 490 -34.19 -8.32 36.09
C SER A 490 -33.13 -7.52 35.32
N GLY A 491 -33.19 -7.54 33.98
CA GLY A 491 -32.24 -6.89 33.09
C GLY A 491 -30.99 -7.71 32.75
N LYS A 492 -30.94 -8.99 33.14
CA LYS A 492 -29.83 -9.90 32.79
C LYS A 492 -29.93 -10.34 31.32
N PRO A 493 -28.94 -10.05 30.45
CA PRO A 493 -29.01 -10.35 29.02
C PRO A 493 -28.68 -11.82 28.70
N SER A 494 -29.26 -12.34 27.62
CA SER A 494 -28.80 -13.56 26.94
C SER A 494 -27.40 -13.39 26.36
N VAL A 495 -26.79 -14.46 25.83
CA VAL A 495 -25.77 -14.30 24.80
C VAL A 495 -26.48 -13.76 23.54
N GLY A 496 -25.93 -12.72 22.94
CA GLY A 496 -26.47 -12.03 21.79
C GLY A 496 -26.34 -12.86 20.52
N LYS A 497 -27.44 -13.04 19.79
CA LYS A 497 -27.43 -13.75 18.50
C LYS A 497 -27.11 -12.76 17.38
N VAL A 498 -26.06 -13.01 16.61
CA VAL A 498 -25.82 -12.24 15.37
C VAL A 498 -26.91 -12.58 14.36
N MET A 499 -27.56 -11.54 13.83
CA MET A 499 -28.64 -11.61 12.86
C MET A 499 -28.47 -10.49 11.82
N ARG A 500 -28.94 -10.72 10.59
CA ARG A 500 -28.87 -9.79 9.47
C ARG A 500 -30.26 -9.21 9.18
N ILE A 501 -30.33 -7.90 8.93
CA ILE A 501 -31.49 -7.28 8.29
C ILE A 501 -31.11 -6.87 6.87
N SER A 502 -31.80 -7.47 5.89
CA SER A 502 -31.52 -7.25 4.46
C SER A 502 -31.92 -5.84 4.04
N PRO A 503 -31.26 -5.23 3.03
CA PRO A 503 -31.70 -3.97 2.46
C PRO A 503 -33.16 -4.10 1.93
N PRO A 504 -33.96 -3.02 1.95
CA PRO A 504 -35.28 -3.05 1.35
C PRO A 504 -35.19 -3.48 -0.12
N ALA A 505 -36.03 -4.42 -0.54
CA ALA A 505 -36.02 -4.90 -1.93
C ALA A 505 -36.17 -3.72 -2.90
N THR A 506 -35.20 -3.55 -3.79
CA THR A 506 -35.10 -2.38 -4.68
C THR A 506 -36.23 -2.36 -5.70
N THR A 507 -37.32 -1.66 -5.40
CA THR A 507 -38.35 -1.30 -6.39
C THR A 507 -37.88 -0.16 -7.29
N ALA A 508 -36.91 -0.45 -8.14
CA ALA A 508 -36.55 0.38 -9.29
C ALA A 508 -36.04 -0.52 -10.42
N LYS A 509 -36.92 -0.89 -11.36
CA LYS A 509 -36.47 -1.36 -12.68
C LYS A 509 -35.73 -0.20 -13.37
N PRO A 510 -34.68 -0.45 -14.18
CA PRO A 510 -34.08 0.59 -14.98
C PRO A 510 -35.12 1.25 -15.88
N SER A 511 -35.26 2.57 -15.77
CA SER A 511 -36.01 3.37 -16.74
C SER A 511 -35.23 3.38 -18.05
N ALA A 512 -35.80 2.81 -19.11
CA ALA A 512 -35.19 2.82 -20.44
C ALA A 512 -35.29 4.22 -21.07
N ARG A 513 -34.35 5.11 -20.74
CA ARG A 513 -34.12 6.35 -21.49
C ARG A 513 -32.67 6.83 -21.36
N VAL A 514 -32.17 7.40 -22.46
CA VAL A 514 -30.82 7.98 -22.63
C VAL A 514 -29.68 6.97 -22.73
N ALA A 515 -29.79 6.06 -23.70
CA ALA A 515 -28.61 5.64 -24.45
C ALA A 515 -28.21 6.77 -25.43
N ALA A 516 -27.61 7.84 -24.91
CA ALA A 516 -26.90 8.85 -25.71
C ALA A 516 -26.07 9.81 -24.83
N THR A 517 -24.82 10.00 -25.24
CA THR A 517 -23.83 11.02 -24.80
C THR A 517 -22.88 10.59 -23.68
N ALA A 518 -21.98 9.67 -24.02
CA ALA A 518 -20.76 9.47 -23.24
C ALA A 518 -19.77 10.62 -23.52
N VAL A 519 -19.73 11.61 -22.63
CA VAL A 519 -18.48 12.34 -22.37
C VAL A 519 -17.84 11.63 -21.18
N ALA A 520 -16.71 10.96 -21.41
CA ALA A 520 -15.94 10.41 -20.32
C ALA A 520 -15.48 11.55 -19.40
N PRO A 521 -15.55 11.41 -18.07
CA PRO A 521 -14.90 12.37 -17.19
C PRO A 521 -13.40 12.38 -17.53
N THR A 522 -12.84 13.57 -17.72
CA THR A 522 -11.41 13.74 -18.01
C THR A 522 -10.57 13.16 -16.87
N GLU A 523 -9.51 12.42 -17.19
CA GLU A 523 -8.65 11.73 -16.21
C GLU A 523 -7.89 12.69 -15.26
N SER A 524 -7.98 14.00 -15.52
CA SER A 524 -7.28 15.09 -14.83
C SER A 524 -7.79 15.35 -13.41
N SER A 525 -7.48 14.44 -12.48
CA SER A 525 -7.22 14.70 -11.05
C SER A 525 -7.07 13.41 -10.22
N ARG A 526 -7.21 12.21 -10.82
CA ARG A 526 -6.86 10.96 -10.15
C ARG A 526 -5.35 10.82 -10.02
N ILE A 527 -4.76 11.56 -9.10
CA ILE A 527 -3.41 11.33 -8.63
C ILE A 527 -3.43 9.96 -7.93
N ILE A 528 -3.06 8.92 -8.67
CA ILE A 528 -2.44 7.75 -8.07
C ILE A 528 -1.22 8.31 -7.36
N GLN A 529 -1.29 8.37 -6.02
CA GLN A 529 -0.17 8.84 -5.24
C GLN A 529 0.93 7.79 -5.42
N SER A 530 1.98 8.15 -6.14
CA SER A 530 3.12 7.27 -6.39
C SER A 530 3.64 6.72 -5.06
N SER A 531 4.05 5.45 -5.10
CA SER A 531 4.86 4.88 -4.01
C SER A 531 6.16 5.68 -3.90
N LEU A 532 6.81 5.68 -2.74
CA LEU A 532 8.05 6.45 -2.58
C LEU A 532 9.17 6.00 -3.54
N THR A 533 9.13 4.76 -4.04
CA THR A 533 10.02 4.28 -5.11
C THR A 533 9.67 4.88 -6.47
N GLU A 534 8.39 5.13 -6.75
CA GLU A 534 7.94 5.88 -7.92
C GLU A 534 8.21 7.38 -7.75
N ASP A 535 8.04 7.97 -6.56
CA ASP A 535 8.44 9.36 -6.27
C ASP A 535 9.95 9.55 -6.47
N ASN A 536 10.78 8.64 -5.94
CA ASN A 536 12.22 8.61 -6.21
C ASN A 536 12.52 8.52 -7.71
N LYS A 537 11.78 7.71 -8.48
CA LYS A 537 11.95 7.60 -9.95
C LYS A 537 11.51 8.87 -10.67
N THR A 538 10.41 9.49 -10.26
CA THR A 538 9.88 10.74 -10.82
C THR A 538 10.87 11.88 -10.56
N ILE A 539 11.31 12.08 -9.32
CA ILE A 539 12.35 13.05 -8.96
C ILE A 539 13.62 12.79 -9.79
N LYS A 540 14.11 11.54 -9.84
CA LYS A 540 15.28 11.17 -10.67
C LYS A 540 15.11 11.50 -12.16
N ALA A 541 13.90 11.35 -12.70
CA ALA A 541 13.60 11.65 -14.10
C ALA A 541 13.42 13.15 -14.37
N GLU A 542 12.78 13.88 -13.47
CA GLU A 542 12.54 15.33 -13.56
C GLU A 542 13.84 16.14 -13.45
N GLN A 543 14.77 15.68 -12.61
CA GLN A 543 16.03 16.39 -12.36
C GLN A 543 17.01 16.29 -13.55
N GLY A 544 16.92 15.26 -14.39
CA GLY A 544 17.71 15.12 -15.62
C GLY A 544 19.24 15.00 -15.44
N GLN A 545 19.73 14.97 -14.20
CA GLN A 545 21.15 14.98 -13.82
C GLN A 545 21.45 13.85 -12.81
N PRO A 546 22.72 13.42 -12.65
CA PRO A 546 23.10 12.48 -11.61
C PRO A 546 22.80 13.06 -10.20
N PRO A 547 22.30 12.26 -9.24
CA PRO A 547 22.18 12.72 -7.87
C PRO A 547 23.55 12.93 -7.22
N ILE A 548 23.58 13.81 -6.23
CA ILE A 548 24.63 13.82 -5.21
C ILE A 548 24.27 12.75 -4.18
N VAL A 549 25.23 11.88 -3.86
CA VAL A 549 25.04 10.81 -2.88
C VAL A 549 25.65 11.28 -1.55
N VAL A 550 24.80 11.54 -0.55
CA VAL A 550 25.22 12.00 0.77
C VAL A 550 25.29 10.82 1.73
N GLY A 551 26.46 10.60 2.35
CA GLY A 551 26.65 9.63 3.41
C GLY A 551 26.11 10.17 4.74
N ILE A 552 25.04 9.59 5.24
CA ILE A 552 24.39 10.00 6.50
C ILE A 552 24.84 9.11 7.68
N THR A 553 24.50 9.50 8.91
CA THR A 553 24.81 8.73 10.12
C THR A 553 24.37 7.26 9.98
N PRO A 554 25.30 6.30 10.13
CA PRO A 554 25.05 4.91 9.77
C PRO A 554 24.39 4.09 10.89
N VAL A 555 24.43 4.63 12.11
CA VAL A 555 23.72 4.12 13.27
C VAL A 555 23.05 5.32 13.91
N CYS A 556 21.72 5.32 13.90
CA CYS A 556 20.87 6.27 14.62
C CYS A 556 21.35 6.50 16.07
N PRO A 557 21.16 7.69 16.68
CA PRO A 557 21.32 7.88 18.13
C PRO A 557 20.58 6.84 18.99
N TYR A 558 19.53 6.23 18.44
CA TYR A 558 18.74 5.16 19.06
C TYR A 558 19.24 3.73 18.76
N GLY A 559 20.40 3.58 18.10
CA GLY A 559 21.09 2.29 17.86
C GLY A 559 20.60 1.48 16.64
N LEU A 560 19.76 2.08 15.79
CA LEU A 560 18.91 1.37 14.83
C LEU A 560 19.23 1.72 13.36
N GLY A 561 20.30 1.12 12.82
CA GLY A 561 20.67 1.23 11.39
C GLY A 561 20.84 2.67 10.88
N PRO A 562 20.90 2.88 9.55
CA PRO A 562 21.00 4.21 8.97
C PRO A 562 19.84 5.12 9.32
N CYS A 563 20.19 6.34 9.70
CA CYS A 563 19.26 7.25 10.35
C CYS A 563 18.53 8.13 9.32
N TRP A 564 17.40 7.66 8.78
CA TRP A 564 16.74 8.36 7.67
C TRP A 564 15.79 9.50 8.08
N GLY A 565 14.94 9.31 9.10
CA GLY A 565 13.82 10.21 9.40
C GLY A 565 14.21 11.68 9.61
N GLY A 566 15.11 11.96 10.57
CA GLY A 566 15.60 13.32 10.80
C GLY A 566 16.64 13.79 9.77
N ALA A 567 17.32 12.88 9.07
CA ALA A 567 18.21 13.26 7.97
C ALA A 567 17.43 13.81 6.78
N TYR A 568 16.26 13.25 6.45
CA TYR A 568 15.40 13.77 5.39
C TYR A 568 14.95 15.21 5.68
N ASP A 569 14.44 15.49 6.88
CA ASP A 569 13.98 16.84 7.26
C ASP A 569 15.16 17.83 7.38
N GLY A 570 16.32 17.34 7.82
CA GLY A 570 17.58 18.08 7.82
C GLY A 570 18.02 18.52 6.42
N LEU A 571 18.16 17.55 5.50
CA LEU A 571 18.61 17.79 4.13
C LEU A 571 17.61 18.64 3.34
N SER A 572 16.31 18.44 3.55
CA SER A 572 15.24 19.17 2.84
C SER A 572 15.15 20.66 3.22
N ARG A 573 15.97 21.13 4.17
CA ARG A 573 16.01 22.52 4.66
C ARG A 573 17.37 23.19 4.46
N MET A 574 18.36 22.49 3.91
CA MET A 574 19.70 23.03 3.68
C MET A 574 19.71 24.00 2.49
N SER A 575 20.62 24.97 2.52
CA SER A 575 20.82 25.84 1.36
C SER A 575 21.26 25.02 0.14
N ASP A 576 20.81 25.47 -1.04
CA ASP A 576 21.15 24.93 -2.36
C ASP A 576 20.63 23.52 -2.68
N ILE A 577 19.90 22.83 -1.80
CA ILE A 577 19.25 21.54 -2.12
C ILE A 577 17.85 21.77 -2.70
N SER A 578 17.64 21.39 -3.97
CA SER A 578 16.35 21.52 -4.68
C SER A 578 15.39 20.36 -4.43
N ALA A 579 15.92 19.15 -4.24
CA ALA A 579 15.13 17.96 -3.98
C ALA A 579 15.94 16.92 -3.20
N VAL A 580 15.24 16.19 -2.33
CA VAL A 580 15.75 15.04 -1.59
C VAL A 580 14.89 13.84 -1.96
N CYS A 581 15.50 12.73 -2.42
CA CYS A 581 14.75 11.50 -2.66
C CYS A 581 14.18 10.97 -1.33
N PRO A 582 12.84 10.86 -1.13
CA PRO A 582 12.22 10.54 0.15
C PRO A 582 12.49 9.12 0.72
N VAL A 583 13.27 8.29 0.04
CA VAL A 583 13.80 7.01 0.58
C VAL A 583 15.30 6.91 0.32
N ALA A 584 16.06 6.79 1.40
CA ALA A 584 17.50 6.50 1.39
C ALA A 584 17.81 5.02 1.11
N HIS A 585 19.05 4.75 0.67
CA HIS A 585 19.62 3.41 0.56
C HIS A 585 19.99 2.88 1.95
N GLN A 586 19.03 2.21 2.59
CA GLN A 586 19.15 1.69 3.97
C GLN A 586 20.23 0.61 4.17
N GLU A 587 20.75 0.00 3.11
CA GLU A 587 21.86 -0.95 3.20
C GLU A 587 23.21 -0.23 3.30
N ASP A 588 23.41 0.82 2.49
CA ASP A 588 24.67 1.56 2.35
C ASP A 588 24.76 2.81 3.25
N SER A 589 23.69 3.20 3.93
CA SER A 589 23.58 4.44 4.72
C SER A 589 23.84 5.74 3.91
N VAL A 590 23.25 5.82 2.71
CA VAL A 590 23.37 6.98 1.81
C VAL A 590 22.01 7.44 1.26
N VAL A 591 21.92 8.69 0.83
CA VAL A 591 20.73 9.31 0.24
C VAL A 591 21.09 10.08 -1.02
N ASP A 592 20.19 10.06 -2.00
CA ASP A 592 20.27 10.86 -3.21
C ASP A 592 19.63 12.25 -3.00
N VAL A 593 20.39 13.31 -3.24
CA VAL A 593 19.94 14.71 -3.22
C VAL A 593 20.30 15.43 -4.51
N TYR A 594 19.61 16.53 -4.78
CA TYR A 594 19.78 17.37 -5.97
C TYR A 594 20.01 18.82 -5.58
N LEU A 595 20.84 19.52 -6.34
CA LEU A 595 21.08 20.94 -6.13
C LEU A 595 20.11 21.81 -6.94
N GLU A 596 19.90 23.04 -6.50
CA GLU A 596 19.22 24.09 -7.28
C GLU A 596 20.04 24.53 -8.50
N ARG A 597 21.37 24.36 -8.45
CA ARG A 597 22.35 24.88 -9.41
C ARG A 597 23.55 23.93 -9.51
N ASP A 598 24.23 23.88 -10.66
CA ASP A 598 25.51 23.17 -10.81
C ASP A 598 26.64 23.94 -10.10
N ILE A 599 26.75 23.73 -8.79
CA ILE A 599 27.76 24.31 -7.90
C ILE A 599 28.45 23.21 -7.09
N LEU A 600 29.64 23.52 -6.56
CA LEU A 600 30.24 22.70 -5.52
C LEU A 600 29.63 23.09 -4.17
N PRO A 601 29.01 22.15 -3.42
CA PRO A 601 28.52 22.44 -2.09
C PRO A 601 29.68 22.69 -1.13
N ASP A 602 29.62 23.77 -0.34
CA ASP A 602 30.60 23.96 0.74
C ASP A 602 30.32 22.95 1.84
N ILE A 603 31.12 21.88 1.86
CA ILE A 603 31.05 20.77 2.82
C ILE A 603 30.99 21.26 4.28
N ASP A 604 31.73 22.31 4.62
CA ASP A 604 31.76 22.83 6.00
C ASP A 604 30.46 23.58 6.34
N ASN A 605 29.89 24.30 5.37
CA ASN A 605 28.62 24.98 5.55
C ASN A 605 27.48 23.96 5.61
N TRP A 606 27.48 22.98 4.70
CA TRP A 606 26.51 21.89 4.66
C TRP A 606 26.49 21.07 5.96
N ARG A 607 27.67 20.67 6.49
CA ARG A 607 27.75 20.02 7.81
C ARG A 607 27.22 20.91 8.93
N ARG A 608 27.49 22.21 8.90
CA ARG A 608 27.03 23.17 9.92
C ARG A 608 25.52 23.37 9.89
N GLU A 609 24.94 23.62 8.72
CA GLU A 609 23.49 23.81 8.53
C GLU A 609 22.71 22.52 8.84
N PHE A 610 23.22 21.37 8.41
CA PHE A 610 22.64 20.08 8.74
C PHE A 610 22.65 19.85 10.25
N ALA A 611 23.81 20.00 10.90
CA ALA A 611 23.95 19.86 12.35
C ALA A 611 23.10 20.87 13.14
N GLN A 612 22.90 22.10 12.64
CA GLN A 612 21.99 23.06 13.26
C GLN A 612 20.53 22.60 13.15
N THR A 613 20.09 22.22 11.93
CA THR A 613 18.71 21.80 11.65
C THR A 613 18.32 20.55 12.45
N VAL A 614 19.22 19.58 12.59
CA VAL A 614 18.98 18.32 13.31
C VAL A 614 19.49 18.33 14.75
N ASN A 615 19.87 19.50 15.29
CA ASN A 615 20.41 19.68 16.64
C ASN A 615 21.53 18.68 17.00
N ALA A 616 22.50 18.51 16.09
CA ALA A 616 23.66 17.61 16.15
C ALA A 616 23.34 16.11 16.38
N SER A 617 22.09 15.68 16.21
CA SER A 617 21.69 14.27 16.35
C SER A 617 21.97 13.41 15.11
N TYR A 618 22.38 14.04 14.00
CA TYR A 618 22.79 13.41 12.74
C TYR A 618 24.03 14.13 12.19
N ASP A 619 24.81 13.45 11.36
CA ASP A 619 26.05 13.95 10.76
C ASP A 619 26.15 13.52 9.27
N ILE A 620 26.86 14.33 8.48
CA ILE A 620 27.18 14.06 7.08
C ILE A 620 28.62 13.52 7.02
N ARG A 621 28.73 12.20 6.86
CA ARG A 621 30.02 11.49 6.76
C ARG A 621 30.81 11.89 5.53
N GLY A 622 30.14 12.18 4.42
CA GLY A 622 30.76 12.72 3.21
C GLY A 622 29.76 12.89 2.07
N ILE A 623 30.23 13.50 0.98
CA ILE A 623 29.43 13.85 -0.20
C ILE A 623 30.12 13.25 -1.43
N GLU A 624 29.43 12.39 -2.16
CA GLU A 624 29.88 11.83 -3.43
C GLU A 624 29.11 12.49 -4.58
N MET A 625 29.85 12.99 -5.56
CA MET A 625 29.32 13.71 -6.72
C MET A 625 29.77 13.02 -8.00
N THR A 626 28.98 13.18 -9.07
CA THR A 626 29.36 12.75 -10.42
C THR A 626 29.45 13.99 -11.31
N LEU A 627 30.66 14.39 -11.67
CA LEU A 627 30.95 15.67 -12.32
C LEU A 627 31.52 15.45 -13.72
N SER A 628 30.99 16.17 -14.70
CA SER A 628 31.53 16.22 -16.07
C SER A 628 32.57 17.33 -16.20
N GLY A 629 33.57 17.12 -17.06
CA GLY A 629 34.60 18.11 -17.36
C GLY A 629 35.72 17.55 -18.25
N VAL A 630 36.72 18.38 -18.53
CA VAL A 630 37.92 18.00 -19.28
C VAL A 630 39.04 17.70 -18.29
N VAL A 631 39.64 16.50 -18.32
CA VAL A 631 40.79 16.22 -17.45
C VAL A 631 42.10 16.63 -18.12
N SER A 632 42.90 17.42 -17.39
CA SER A 632 44.26 17.79 -17.78
C SER A 632 45.29 17.20 -16.81
N VAL A 633 46.47 16.86 -17.30
CA VAL A 633 47.58 16.36 -16.48
C VAL A 633 48.70 17.40 -16.46
N LYS A 634 49.06 17.90 -15.28
CA LYS A 634 50.13 18.89 -15.08
C LYS A 634 51.01 18.42 -13.92
N GLN A 635 52.32 18.22 -14.16
CA GLN A 635 53.29 17.83 -13.13
C GLN A 635 52.83 16.62 -12.29
N GLU A 636 52.42 15.53 -12.96
CA GLU A 636 51.87 14.30 -12.37
C GLU A 636 50.53 14.43 -11.60
N GLN A 637 49.97 15.64 -11.50
CA GLN A 637 48.65 15.88 -10.91
C GLN A 637 47.57 16.02 -11.99
N MET A 638 46.45 15.32 -11.80
CA MET A 638 45.28 15.45 -12.67
C MET A 638 44.32 16.53 -12.15
N THR A 639 43.83 17.39 -13.04
CA THR A 639 42.78 18.38 -12.76
C THR A 639 41.55 18.12 -13.62
N LEU A 640 40.35 18.32 -13.08
CA LEU A 640 39.09 18.32 -13.83
C LEU A 640 38.67 19.77 -14.06
N ALA A 641 38.92 20.26 -15.28
CA ALA A 641 38.51 21.57 -15.76
C ALA A 641 37.02 21.57 -16.15
N ASP A 642 36.40 22.73 -15.98
CA ASP A 642 34.94 22.89 -15.92
C ASP A 642 34.26 23.32 -17.23
N THR A 643 32.93 23.17 -17.29
CA THR A 643 32.01 23.81 -18.23
C THR A 643 31.50 25.19 -17.77
N SER A 644 32.36 26.21 -17.75
CA SER A 644 32.06 27.65 -17.60
C SER A 644 31.45 28.20 -16.29
N THR A 645 31.08 27.39 -15.29
CA THR A 645 30.35 27.83 -14.07
C THR A 645 30.91 27.31 -12.73
N ARG A 646 31.86 26.38 -12.72
CA ARG A 646 32.47 25.73 -11.55
C ARG A 646 34.00 25.95 -11.53
N GLN A 647 34.60 25.81 -10.34
CA GLN A 647 36.06 25.88 -10.20
C GLN A 647 36.77 24.62 -10.74
N GLU A 648 38.00 24.75 -11.24
CA GLU A 648 38.88 23.60 -11.56
C GLU A 648 39.12 22.76 -10.28
N LEU A 649 38.89 21.45 -10.39
CA LEU A 649 39.02 20.49 -9.30
C LEU A 649 40.34 19.73 -9.39
N LEU A 650 40.98 19.46 -8.26
CA LEU A 650 42.10 18.52 -8.21
C LEU A 650 41.56 17.09 -8.08
N LEU A 651 42.10 16.15 -8.85
CA LEU A 651 41.73 14.74 -8.72
C LEU A 651 42.73 14.00 -7.82
N ALA A 652 42.21 13.18 -6.90
CA ALA A 652 43.01 12.36 -5.98
C ALA A 652 42.63 10.86 -6.06
N PRO A 653 43.51 9.94 -5.62
CA PRO A 653 43.15 8.52 -5.47
C PRO A 653 42.03 8.32 -4.44
N PHE A 654 41.05 7.46 -4.75
CA PHE A 654 40.05 7.04 -3.78
C PHE A 654 40.67 6.08 -2.75
N THR A 655 40.43 6.37 -1.47
CA THR A 655 41.02 5.66 -0.33
C THR A 655 39.93 5.18 0.63
N GLN A 656 40.30 4.39 1.64
CA GLN A 656 39.32 3.91 2.64
C GLN A 656 38.67 5.07 3.43
N THR A 657 39.34 6.22 3.57
CA THR A 657 38.79 7.44 4.17
C THR A 657 37.85 8.21 3.24
N SER A 658 37.90 7.95 1.93
CA SER A 658 36.98 8.49 0.94
C SER A 658 35.62 7.76 0.95
N GLN A 659 35.55 6.54 1.52
CA GLN A 659 34.33 5.74 1.48
C GLN A 659 33.18 6.36 2.31
N ILE A 660 32.10 6.74 1.61
CA ILE A 660 30.85 7.20 2.25
C ILE A 660 29.82 6.08 2.46
N LYS A 661 29.96 4.91 1.83
CA LYS A 661 29.06 3.77 2.08
C LYS A 661 29.43 3.06 3.39
N TRP A 662 28.42 2.69 4.15
CA TRP A 662 28.57 1.96 5.41
C TRP A 662 28.11 0.51 5.26
N ASP A 663 28.80 -0.40 5.92
CA ASP A 663 28.40 -1.80 6.03
C ASP A 663 27.73 -2.01 7.40
N ILE A 664 26.42 -2.26 7.39
CA ILE A 664 25.60 -2.40 8.60
C ILE A 664 25.96 -3.64 9.45
N VAL A 665 26.58 -4.66 8.84
CA VAL A 665 26.94 -5.92 9.50
C VAL A 665 28.24 -5.77 10.29
N THR A 666 29.26 -5.21 9.65
CA THR A 666 30.60 -4.97 10.23
C THR A 666 30.65 -3.71 11.09
N LYS A 667 29.68 -2.79 10.93
CA LYS A 667 29.62 -1.48 11.60
C LYS A 667 30.88 -0.64 11.32
N ALA A 668 31.28 -0.60 10.05
CA ALA A 668 32.40 0.18 9.55
C ALA A 668 32.07 0.78 8.16
N PRO A 669 32.85 1.77 7.67
CA PRO A 669 32.83 2.12 6.25
C PRO A 669 33.14 0.88 5.42
N ARG A 670 32.39 0.67 4.33
CA ARG A 670 32.53 -0.51 3.46
C ARG A 670 33.95 -0.61 2.91
N LEU A 671 34.53 -1.80 2.84
CA LEU A 671 35.84 -1.97 2.20
C LEU A 671 35.80 -1.49 0.74
N ILE A 672 36.78 -0.68 0.35
CA ILE A 672 36.93 -0.28 -1.06
C ILE A 672 37.27 -1.50 -1.91
N SER A 673 36.64 -1.60 -3.08
CA SER A 673 36.96 -2.62 -4.09
C SER A 673 38.25 -2.28 -4.84
N GLU A 674 38.87 -3.29 -5.48
CA GLU A 674 39.99 -3.07 -6.41
C GLU A 674 39.60 -2.16 -7.58
N GLY A 675 38.31 -2.18 -7.96
CA GLY A 675 37.71 -1.23 -8.88
C GLY A 675 37.90 0.20 -8.40
N GLU A 676 37.38 0.54 -7.22
CA GLU A 676 37.46 1.88 -6.63
C GLU A 676 38.91 2.30 -6.35
N ALA A 677 39.71 1.46 -5.71
CA ALA A 677 41.11 1.74 -5.38
C ALA A 677 42.01 1.96 -6.63
N GLY A 678 41.68 1.30 -7.74
CA GLY A 678 42.41 1.43 -9.00
C GLY A 678 41.91 2.55 -9.92
N ALA A 679 40.76 3.18 -9.63
CA ALA A 679 40.08 4.06 -10.58
C ALA A 679 40.92 5.26 -11.02
N TYR A 680 41.62 5.92 -10.09
CA TYR A 680 42.54 7.03 -10.40
C TYR A 680 43.66 6.62 -11.36
N LYS A 681 44.28 5.45 -11.16
CA LYS A 681 45.34 4.95 -12.04
C LYS A 681 44.80 4.57 -13.43
N ARG A 682 43.60 3.98 -13.48
CA ARG A 682 42.92 3.67 -14.75
C ARG A 682 42.52 4.95 -15.51
N LEU A 683 42.11 6.01 -14.82
CA LEU A 683 41.84 7.32 -15.42
C LEU A 683 43.12 7.92 -16.01
N ALA A 684 44.22 7.94 -15.24
CA ALA A 684 45.51 8.42 -15.73
C ALA A 684 46.00 7.64 -16.97
N ALA A 685 45.88 6.30 -16.96
CA ALA A 685 46.21 5.46 -18.12
C ALA A 685 45.32 5.74 -19.34
N ALA A 686 44.01 5.87 -19.15
CA ALA A 686 43.06 6.18 -20.23
C ALA A 686 43.26 7.57 -20.86
N LEU A 687 43.97 8.47 -20.17
CA LEU A 687 44.34 9.81 -20.64
C LEU A 687 45.74 9.86 -21.25
N ALA A 688 46.67 9.01 -20.81
CA ALA A 688 48.04 8.95 -21.32
C ALA A 688 48.13 8.56 -22.81
N GLU A 689 47.11 7.86 -23.32
CA GLU A 689 47.00 7.45 -24.73
C GLU A 689 46.31 8.51 -25.63
N ARG A 690 46.06 9.73 -25.14
CA ARG A 690 45.24 10.74 -25.83
C ARG A 690 45.92 12.10 -25.94
N GLU A 691 46.02 12.62 -27.17
CA GLU A 691 46.41 14.02 -27.38
C GLU A 691 45.28 14.96 -26.94
N ALA A 692 45.57 15.78 -25.92
CA ALA A 692 44.76 16.89 -25.41
C ALA A 692 43.33 16.57 -24.92
N GLY A 693 43.23 16.30 -23.61
CA GLY A 693 42.05 16.67 -22.80
C GLY A 693 40.75 15.95 -23.12
N ALA A 694 40.63 14.69 -22.70
CA ALA A 694 39.37 13.95 -22.85
C ALA A 694 38.26 14.55 -21.96
N THR A 695 37.06 14.65 -22.52
CA THR A 695 35.84 14.94 -21.76
C THR A 695 35.42 13.67 -21.03
N VAL A 696 35.35 13.76 -19.71
CA VAL A 696 35.04 12.64 -18.82
C VAL A 696 33.95 13.03 -17.82
N GLN A 697 33.25 12.03 -17.34
CA GLN A 697 32.38 12.08 -16.18
C GLN A 697 33.09 11.32 -15.05
N VAL A 698 33.43 12.02 -13.96
CA VAL A 698 34.17 11.45 -12.83
C VAL A 698 33.23 11.37 -11.63
N THR A 699 33.10 10.18 -11.04
CA THR A 699 32.38 9.96 -9.80
C THR A 699 33.37 9.85 -8.66
N GLY A 700 33.14 10.57 -7.57
CA GLY A 700 34.08 10.60 -6.46
C GLY A 700 33.58 11.37 -5.25
N THR A 701 34.30 11.22 -4.14
CA THR A 701 33.98 11.93 -2.89
C THR A 701 34.64 13.30 -2.90
N LEU A 702 33.84 14.34 -2.68
CA LEU A 702 34.31 15.71 -2.62
C LEU A 702 35.03 15.94 -1.29
N GLN A 703 36.24 16.51 -1.35
CA GLN A 703 37.04 16.92 -0.20
C GLN A 703 37.38 18.40 -0.30
N LYS A 704 37.44 19.10 0.84
CA LYS A 704 37.87 20.50 0.94
C LYS A 704 39.25 20.55 1.61
N HIS A 705 40.21 21.21 0.99
CA HIS A 705 41.61 21.18 1.42
C HIS A 705 42.12 22.56 1.91
N ARG A 706 41.56 23.66 1.38
CA ARG A 706 41.76 25.06 1.82
C ARG A 706 40.46 25.83 1.55
N SER A 707 40.41 27.12 1.89
CA SER A 707 39.24 28.00 1.68
C SER A 707 38.64 27.87 0.28
N ASP A 708 39.50 27.85 -0.74
CA ASP A 708 39.14 27.97 -2.15
C ASP A 708 39.75 26.83 -3.01
N SER A 709 39.91 25.62 -2.45
CA SER A 709 40.45 24.48 -3.21
C SER A 709 39.79 23.15 -2.81
N PHE A 710 39.18 22.49 -3.80
CA PHE A 710 38.47 21.22 -3.66
C PHE A 710 39.21 20.09 -4.40
N TYR A 711 39.11 18.89 -3.84
CA TYR A 711 39.53 17.66 -4.47
C TYR A 711 38.32 16.76 -4.72
N LEU A 712 38.40 15.93 -5.76
CA LEU A 712 37.49 14.82 -5.99
C LEU A 712 38.29 13.51 -5.92
N ASP A 713 38.01 12.71 -4.90
CA ASP A 713 38.62 11.38 -4.70
C ASP A 713 38.01 10.42 -5.74
N VAL A 714 38.77 10.07 -6.79
CA VAL A 714 38.27 9.39 -8.00
C VAL A 714 37.91 7.94 -7.71
N LYS A 715 36.62 7.69 -7.49
CA LYS A 715 36.01 6.39 -7.20
C LYS A 715 35.70 5.60 -8.48
N ASP A 716 35.17 6.29 -9.49
CA ASP A 716 34.91 5.73 -10.81
C ASP A 716 34.95 6.84 -11.88
N PHE A 717 35.04 6.46 -13.15
CA PHE A 717 34.99 7.42 -14.26
C PHE A 717 34.45 6.80 -15.55
N LYS A 718 33.82 7.63 -16.36
CA LYS A 718 33.36 7.31 -17.71
C LYS A 718 33.89 8.34 -18.69
N VAL A 719 34.58 7.89 -19.72
CA VAL A 719 35.05 8.77 -20.80
C VAL A 719 33.89 9.04 -21.76
N LEU A 720 33.55 10.31 -21.96
CA LEU A 720 32.34 10.73 -22.71
C LEU A 720 32.61 10.91 -24.22
N ASP A 721 33.86 11.18 -24.61
CA ASP A 721 34.31 11.33 -26.00
C ASP A 721 34.98 10.08 -26.57
N ALA A 722 34.95 8.96 -25.82
CA ALA A 722 35.43 7.70 -26.33
C ALA A 722 34.50 7.21 -27.46
N ALA A 723 34.92 7.49 -28.70
CA ALA A 723 35.03 6.40 -29.65
C ALA A 723 35.61 5.21 -28.88
N THR A 724 34.84 4.12 -28.80
CA THR A 724 35.19 2.91 -28.04
C THR A 724 36.68 2.61 -28.20
N TYR A 725 37.35 2.26 -27.09
CA TYR A 725 38.66 1.59 -27.14
C TYR A 725 38.62 0.64 -28.33
N ALA A 726 39.57 0.81 -29.26
CA ALA A 726 39.65 -0.01 -30.46
C ALA A 726 40.17 -1.40 -30.09
N ILE A 727 39.39 -2.11 -29.29
CA ILE A 727 39.32 -3.56 -29.30
C ILE A 727 38.90 -3.89 -30.72
N ASP A 728 39.90 -4.25 -31.51
CA ASP A 728 39.68 -4.97 -32.75
C ASP A 728 39.01 -6.30 -32.38
N ILE A 729 37.68 -6.32 -32.49
CA ILE A 729 36.82 -7.45 -32.15
C ILE A 729 36.99 -8.62 -33.13
N ASP A 730 37.66 -8.38 -34.26
CA ASP A 730 38.07 -9.37 -35.24
C ASP A 730 39.57 -9.69 -35.16
N LYS A 731 40.26 -9.20 -34.10
CA LYS A 731 41.66 -9.50 -33.85
C LYS A 731 41.85 -11.00 -33.72
N LYS A 732 42.67 -11.54 -34.62
CA LYS A 732 42.99 -12.96 -34.70
C LYS A 732 44.09 -13.34 -33.71
N ASP A 733 43.97 -14.53 -33.15
CA ASP A 733 45.04 -15.20 -32.42
C ASP A 733 46.03 -15.93 -33.35
N GLU A 734 46.92 -16.72 -32.76
CA GLU A 734 47.97 -17.48 -33.46
C GLU A 734 47.40 -18.56 -34.41
N TYR A 735 46.16 -19.00 -34.23
CA TYR A 735 45.44 -19.95 -35.09
C TYR A 735 44.59 -19.24 -36.16
N GLY A 736 44.56 -17.91 -36.15
CA GLY A 736 43.73 -17.10 -37.02
C GLY A 736 42.31 -16.91 -36.50
N TRP A 737 42.02 -17.32 -35.26
CA TRP A 737 40.68 -17.32 -34.69
C TRP A 737 40.34 -15.97 -34.08
N THR A 738 39.13 -15.48 -34.38
CA THR A 738 38.55 -14.29 -33.76
C THR A 738 37.86 -14.64 -32.43
N PRO A 739 37.58 -13.67 -31.54
CA PRO A 739 36.68 -13.85 -30.40
C PRO A 739 35.33 -14.49 -30.77
N LEU A 740 34.81 -14.18 -31.97
CA LEU A 740 33.62 -14.83 -32.52
C LEU A 740 33.87 -16.32 -32.82
N SER A 741 35.00 -16.67 -33.46
CA SER A 741 35.38 -18.06 -33.74
C SER A 741 35.40 -18.92 -32.47
N TRP A 742 35.99 -18.40 -31.38
CA TRP A 742 36.00 -19.06 -30.07
C TRP A 742 34.61 -19.20 -29.44
N ALA A 743 33.77 -18.17 -29.54
CA ALA A 743 32.38 -18.23 -29.05
C ALA A 743 31.51 -19.23 -29.85
N PHE A 744 31.88 -19.48 -31.11
CA PHE A 744 31.23 -20.46 -32.00
C PHE A 744 31.62 -21.89 -31.67
N GLU A 745 32.92 -22.17 -31.49
CA GLU A 745 33.42 -23.50 -31.13
C GLU A 745 32.82 -24.04 -29.83
N TYR A 746 32.61 -23.18 -28.83
CA TYR A 746 32.06 -23.55 -27.51
C TYR A 746 30.58 -23.18 -27.30
N GLY A 747 29.87 -22.76 -28.34
CA GLY A 747 28.42 -22.55 -28.30
C GLY A 747 27.94 -21.44 -27.35
N HIS A 748 28.75 -20.41 -27.12
CA HIS A 748 28.51 -19.36 -26.13
C HIS A 748 27.48 -18.31 -26.59
N GLU A 749 26.19 -18.69 -26.65
CA GLU A 749 25.09 -17.88 -27.20
C GLU A 749 25.03 -16.42 -26.69
N ALA A 750 25.25 -16.18 -25.39
CA ALA A 750 25.24 -14.83 -24.82
C ALA A 750 26.40 -13.96 -25.34
N VAL A 751 27.58 -14.56 -25.54
CA VAL A 751 28.77 -13.87 -26.10
C VAL A 751 28.55 -13.60 -27.58
N VAL A 752 27.98 -14.55 -28.32
CA VAL A 752 27.62 -14.37 -29.73
C VAL A 752 26.60 -13.24 -29.89
N LYS A 753 25.54 -13.18 -29.07
CA LYS A 753 24.58 -12.06 -29.07
C LYS A 753 25.26 -10.71 -28.79
N LEU A 754 26.20 -10.68 -27.85
CA LEU A 754 26.95 -9.47 -27.52
C LEU A 754 27.82 -9.00 -28.69
N LEU A 755 28.59 -9.88 -29.31
CA LEU A 755 29.44 -9.55 -30.46
C LEU A 755 28.62 -9.12 -31.69
N LEU A 756 27.54 -9.84 -32.01
CA LEU A 756 26.62 -9.52 -33.11
C LEU A 756 25.78 -8.25 -32.89
N SER A 757 25.69 -7.75 -31.65
CA SER A 757 25.08 -6.44 -31.38
C SER A 757 25.93 -5.25 -31.85
N THR A 758 27.16 -5.51 -32.30
CA THR A 758 28.06 -4.50 -32.88
C THR A 758 28.02 -4.57 -34.41
N ASP A 759 27.83 -3.44 -35.08
CA ASP A 759 27.82 -3.36 -36.56
C ASP A 759 29.22 -3.42 -37.21
N LYS A 760 30.25 -3.80 -36.46
CA LYS A 760 31.66 -3.77 -36.89
C LYS A 760 32.32 -5.15 -37.00
N ILE A 761 31.67 -6.22 -36.55
CA ILE A 761 32.22 -7.59 -36.50
C ILE A 761 32.23 -8.24 -37.90
N ASP A 762 33.35 -8.87 -38.29
CA ASP A 762 33.46 -9.73 -39.46
C ASP A 762 33.00 -11.16 -39.12
N VAL A 763 31.73 -11.43 -39.43
CA VAL A 763 31.10 -12.73 -39.15
C VAL A 763 31.68 -13.90 -39.97
N ASP A 764 32.38 -13.61 -41.06
CA ASP A 764 33.00 -14.59 -41.95
C ASP A 764 34.54 -14.58 -41.88
N ALA A 765 35.10 -13.99 -40.80
CA ALA A 765 36.53 -13.91 -40.57
C ALA A 765 37.19 -15.30 -40.60
N LYS A 766 38.01 -15.57 -41.63
CA LYS A 766 38.63 -16.88 -41.86
C LYS A 766 39.81 -17.17 -40.93
N ASP A 767 39.86 -18.39 -40.40
CA ASP A 767 41.03 -18.91 -39.67
C ASP A 767 42.25 -19.16 -40.59
N ASN A 768 43.39 -19.58 -40.01
CA ASN A 768 44.60 -19.87 -40.79
C ASN A 768 44.45 -21.10 -41.73
N SER A 769 43.36 -21.86 -41.63
CA SER A 769 42.96 -22.94 -42.54
C SER A 769 41.86 -22.53 -43.53
N GLY A 770 41.52 -21.23 -43.58
CA GLY A 770 40.51 -20.67 -44.49
C GLY A 770 39.04 -20.89 -44.07
N ARG A 771 38.77 -21.47 -42.90
CA ARG A 771 37.41 -21.77 -42.41
C ARG A 771 36.80 -20.55 -41.72
N THR A 772 35.50 -20.30 -41.94
CA THR A 772 34.74 -19.27 -41.21
C THR A 772 34.29 -19.80 -39.83
N PRO A 773 33.72 -18.96 -38.94
CA PRO A 773 33.20 -19.40 -37.64
C PRO A 773 32.04 -20.41 -37.71
N LEU A 774 31.25 -20.41 -38.79
CA LEU A 774 30.02 -21.21 -38.90
C LEU A 774 30.27 -22.74 -38.91
N PRO A 775 31.22 -23.30 -39.69
CA PRO A 775 31.62 -24.71 -39.62
C PRO A 775 31.94 -25.23 -38.22
N TRP A 776 32.54 -24.42 -37.35
CA TRP A 776 32.94 -24.81 -35.99
C TRP A 776 31.74 -25.09 -35.08
N ALA A 777 30.78 -24.17 -35.01
CA ALA A 777 29.53 -24.40 -34.28
C ALA A 777 28.70 -25.54 -34.91
N ALA A 778 28.78 -25.74 -36.23
CA ALA A 778 28.07 -26.81 -36.92
C ALA A 778 28.66 -28.19 -36.60
N TRP A 779 30.00 -28.35 -36.59
CA TRP A 779 30.67 -29.60 -36.20
C TRP A 779 30.46 -29.95 -34.72
N ASN A 780 30.45 -28.96 -33.83
CA ASN A 780 30.20 -29.17 -32.39
C ASN A 780 28.72 -29.20 -31.99
N GLY A 781 27.79 -29.14 -32.95
CA GLY A 781 26.36 -29.35 -32.71
C GLY A 781 25.65 -28.18 -31.99
N HIS A 782 26.20 -26.97 -32.03
CA HIS A 782 25.71 -25.80 -31.31
C HIS A 782 24.54 -25.10 -32.05
N GLU A 783 23.41 -25.81 -32.14
CA GLU A 783 22.24 -25.44 -32.95
C GLU A 783 21.69 -24.02 -32.68
N ALA A 784 21.62 -23.60 -31.41
CA ALA A 784 21.12 -22.28 -31.04
C ALA A 784 21.98 -21.13 -31.61
N VAL A 785 23.30 -21.34 -31.63
CA VAL A 785 24.30 -20.38 -32.12
C VAL A 785 24.33 -20.35 -33.66
N VAL A 786 24.16 -21.51 -34.31
CA VAL A 786 23.97 -21.61 -35.77
C VAL A 786 22.70 -20.87 -36.22
N LYS A 787 21.56 -21.12 -35.55
CA LYS A 787 20.29 -20.43 -35.82
C LYS A 787 20.40 -18.91 -35.64
N LEU A 788 21.11 -18.48 -34.60
CA LEU A 788 21.33 -17.07 -34.31
C LEU A 788 22.08 -16.36 -35.45
N LEU A 789 23.19 -16.91 -35.94
CA LEU A 789 23.93 -16.30 -37.06
C LEU A 789 23.12 -16.28 -38.36
N LEU A 790 22.46 -17.39 -38.70
CA LEU A 790 21.59 -17.48 -39.89
C LEU A 790 20.47 -16.42 -39.88
N SER A 791 19.97 -16.05 -38.70
CA SER A 791 18.95 -15.00 -38.55
C SER A 791 19.46 -13.58 -38.85
N THR A 792 20.78 -13.34 -38.87
CA THR A 792 21.36 -12.02 -39.16
C THR A 792 21.42 -11.69 -40.65
N GLY A 793 21.40 -12.71 -41.52
CA GLY A 793 21.58 -12.55 -42.97
C GLY A 793 22.96 -12.05 -43.42
N LYS A 794 23.93 -11.89 -42.51
CA LYS A 794 25.27 -11.33 -42.80
C LYS A 794 26.34 -12.38 -43.18
N VAL A 795 26.00 -13.69 -43.20
CA VAL A 795 26.95 -14.83 -43.24
C VAL A 795 26.99 -15.53 -44.59
N ASP A 796 28.19 -15.80 -45.12
CA ASP A 796 28.43 -16.68 -46.27
C ASP A 796 28.41 -18.16 -45.86
N VAL A 797 27.23 -18.77 -45.97
CA VAL A 797 27.00 -20.20 -45.71
C VAL A 797 27.71 -21.15 -46.70
N ASP A 798 28.15 -20.64 -47.85
CA ASP A 798 28.84 -21.39 -48.91
C ASP A 798 30.37 -21.13 -48.90
N ALA A 799 30.87 -20.45 -47.87
CA ALA A 799 32.28 -20.08 -47.73
C ALA A 799 33.22 -21.30 -47.75
N LYS A 800 34.14 -21.30 -48.72
CA LYS A 800 35.12 -22.39 -48.92
C LYS A 800 36.39 -22.17 -48.11
N ASP A 801 36.89 -23.24 -47.51
CA ASP A 801 38.20 -23.27 -46.85
C ASP A 801 39.35 -23.47 -47.86
N SER A 802 40.59 -23.42 -47.39
CA SER A 802 41.77 -23.60 -48.25
C SER A 802 42.12 -25.07 -48.52
N MET A 803 41.42 -26.02 -47.89
CA MET A 803 41.49 -27.46 -48.20
C MET A 803 40.47 -27.83 -49.28
N ALA A 804 40.50 -27.11 -50.40
CA ALA A 804 39.50 -27.19 -51.47
C ALA A 804 39.27 -28.63 -51.98
N GLY A 805 38.20 -29.27 -51.49
CA GLY A 805 37.86 -30.66 -51.81
C GLY A 805 36.35 -30.95 -51.81
N THR A 806 35.63 -30.61 -50.73
CA THR A 806 34.17 -30.77 -50.69
C THR A 806 33.52 -29.80 -49.72
N ALA A 807 32.60 -28.95 -50.21
CA ALA A 807 31.59 -28.35 -49.34
C ALA A 807 30.60 -29.44 -48.94
N HIS A 808 30.75 -30.00 -47.74
CA HIS A 808 29.73 -30.80 -47.06
C HIS A 808 29.65 -30.34 -45.62
N VAL A 809 28.54 -29.68 -45.29
CA VAL A 809 28.08 -29.54 -43.90
C VAL A 809 27.89 -30.95 -43.36
N ARG A 810 28.90 -31.45 -42.62
CA ARG A 810 28.81 -32.72 -41.90
C ARG A 810 28.38 -32.50 -40.45
N ALA A 811 27.38 -31.63 -40.30
CA ALA A 811 26.59 -31.47 -39.11
C ALA A 811 25.27 -32.23 -39.29
N GLY A 812 24.71 -32.77 -38.21
CA GLY A 812 23.40 -33.45 -38.21
C GLY A 812 22.21 -32.47 -38.34
N VAL A 813 22.32 -31.46 -39.20
CA VAL A 813 21.32 -30.40 -39.39
C VAL A 813 20.86 -30.44 -40.85
N ASN A 814 19.55 -30.60 -41.05
CA ASN A 814 18.93 -30.83 -42.35
C ASN A 814 19.15 -29.64 -43.30
N THR A 815 19.95 -29.84 -44.35
CA THR A 815 20.34 -28.78 -45.29
C THR A 815 19.18 -28.21 -46.12
N ALA A 816 18.02 -28.86 -46.11
CA ALA A 816 16.78 -28.33 -46.72
C ALA A 816 16.23 -27.09 -45.99
N ASP A 817 16.38 -27.00 -44.67
CA ASP A 817 15.79 -25.93 -43.87
C ASP A 817 16.61 -24.62 -43.94
N VAL A 818 17.94 -24.74 -44.08
CA VAL A 818 18.85 -23.59 -44.22
C VAL A 818 18.62 -22.85 -45.54
N GLN A 819 18.48 -23.57 -46.67
CA GLN A 819 18.22 -22.96 -47.98
C GLN A 819 16.80 -22.39 -48.14
N ALA A 820 15.84 -22.84 -47.33
CA ALA A 820 14.48 -22.29 -47.34
C ALA A 820 14.41 -20.87 -46.75
N SER A 821 15.24 -20.58 -45.73
CA SER A 821 15.20 -19.30 -45.00
C SER A 821 15.66 -18.11 -45.85
N CYS A 822 16.78 -18.24 -46.57
CA CYS A 822 17.42 -17.14 -47.31
C CYS A 822 16.57 -16.56 -48.46
N LYS A 823 15.61 -17.31 -49.02
CA LYS A 823 14.74 -16.80 -50.11
C LYS A 823 13.67 -15.80 -49.66
N SER A 824 13.48 -15.60 -48.37
CA SER A 824 12.44 -14.71 -47.83
C SER A 824 12.88 -13.26 -47.58
N GLN A 825 14.18 -12.97 -47.53
CA GLN A 825 14.69 -11.68 -47.04
C GLN A 825 15.21 -10.70 -48.12
N ASN A 826 15.45 -11.15 -49.35
CA ASN A 826 16.04 -10.30 -50.41
C ASN A 826 14.98 -9.53 -51.23
N ALA A 827 14.25 -8.63 -50.57
CA ALA A 827 13.42 -7.61 -51.21
C ALA A 827 13.51 -6.29 -50.43
N VAL A 828 13.54 -5.14 -51.15
CA VAL A 828 13.52 -3.74 -50.64
C VAL A 828 14.90 -3.25 -50.11
N HIS A 829 15.54 -2.16 -50.59
CA HIS A 829 15.20 -1.10 -51.57
C HIS A 829 16.43 -0.32 -52.08
N GLY A 830 16.31 0.48 -53.17
CA GLY A 830 17.47 1.22 -53.73
C GLY A 830 17.30 2.47 -54.64
N ARG A 831 16.15 3.18 -54.69
CA ARG A 831 15.93 4.48 -55.42
C ARG A 831 16.18 4.44 -56.96
N VAL A 832 15.78 5.41 -57.81
CA VAL A 832 15.66 6.89 -57.76
C VAL A 832 14.51 7.39 -58.67
N GLY A 833 13.89 8.55 -58.34
CA GLY A 833 13.45 9.51 -59.37
C GLY A 833 12.08 10.17 -59.19
N ARG A 834 12.00 11.51 -59.32
CA ARG A 834 10.72 12.26 -59.28
C ARG A 834 10.06 12.34 -60.65
N GLY A 835 8.73 12.15 -60.71
CA GLY A 835 7.86 12.48 -61.84
C GLY A 835 6.44 12.78 -61.35
N ARG A 836 5.78 13.82 -61.88
CA ARG A 836 4.44 14.27 -61.43
C ARG A 836 3.30 13.56 -62.16
N GLY A 837 2.18 13.28 -61.48
CA GLY A 837 0.85 13.37 -62.11
C GLY A 837 -0.16 12.22 -61.89
N LYS A 838 -1.27 12.54 -61.22
CA LYS A 838 -2.65 11.99 -61.31
C LYS A 838 -2.90 10.50 -61.68
N VAL A 839 -3.29 9.73 -60.66
CA VAL A 839 -4.52 8.90 -60.54
C VAL A 839 -5.35 8.61 -61.80
N LEU A 840 -5.59 7.32 -62.13
CA LEU A 840 -6.93 6.69 -62.19
C LEU A 840 -6.86 5.15 -62.39
N ALA A 841 -8.00 4.47 -62.23
CA ALA A 841 -8.16 3.02 -62.08
C ALA A 841 -8.13 2.21 -63.40
N GLY A 842 -7.96 0.88 -63.32
CA GLY A 842 -8.14 -0.02 -64.47
C GLY A 842 -7.77 -1.49 -64.22
N THR A 843 -8.71 -2.37 -64.51
CA THR A 843 -8.77 -3.83 -64.40
C THR A 843 -7.91 -4.63 -65.42
N GLU A 844 -7.96 -5.98 -65.28
CA GLU A 844 -7.66 -7.04 -66.28
C GLU A 844 -6.23 -7.62 -66.43
N ARG A 845 -6.02 -8.79 -65.79
CA ARG A 845 -5.99 -10.16 -66.40
C ARG A 845 -5.52 -10.28 -67.88
N VAL A 846 -4.67 -11.29 -68.17
CA VAL A 846 -4.62 -12.19 -69.39
C VAL A 846 -3.19 -12.51 -69.92
N VAL A 847 -2.82 -13.82 -69.90
CA VAL A 847 -1.98 -14.63 -70.85
C VAL A 847 -0.57 -14.13 -71.24
N GLY A 848 0.55 -14.87 -71.20
CA GLY A 848 0.81 -16.31 -71.28
C GLY A 848 1.51 -16.72 -72.61
N ARG A 849 2.80 -17.10 -72.56
CA ARG A 849 3.66 -17.94 -73.49
C ARG A 849 5.13 -17.74 -73.05
N GLY A 850 6.09 -18.68 -73.04
CA GLY A 850 6.42 -19.82 -73.92
C GLY A 850 7.66 -19.43 -74.77
N GLU A 851 8.72 -20.23 -75.03
CA GLU A 851 9.29 -21.54 -74.58
C GLU A 851 10.85 -21.41 -74.63
N GLY A 852 11.77 -22.37 -74.35
CA GLY A 852 11.77 -23.82 -74.06
C GLY A 852 12.88 -24.21 -73.04
N ARG A 853 13.18 -25.48 -72.69
CA ARG A 853 13.84 -26.62 -73.39
C ARG A 853 15.35 -26.43 -73.64
N ASP A 854 16.26 -27.34 -73.23
CA ASP A 854 16.18 -28.73 -72.72
C ASP A 854 17.04 -28.96 -71.46
N GLY A 855 16.88 -30.01 -70.64
CA GLY A 855 15.89 -31.10 -70.69
C GLY A 855 16.03 -32.11 -69.53
N GLY A 856 15.05 -33.01 -69.41
CA GLY A 856 15.19 -34.32 -68.76
C GLY A 856 15.30 -34.43 -67.23
N ARG A 857 14.16 -34.38 -66.50
CA ARG A 857 13.89 -35.30 -65.36
C ARG A 857 12.40 -35.37 -65.00
N VAL A 858 11.91 -36.58 -64.78
CA VAL A 858 10.51 -36.89 -64.42
C VAL A 858 10.30 -36.67 -62.92
N ARG A 859 9.15 -36.11 -62.52
CA ARG A 859 8.67 -36.15 -61.13
C ARG A 859 7.82 -37.38 -60.90
N LEU A 860 8.09 -38.10 -59.82
CA LEU A 860 7.06 -38.80 -59.05
C LEU A 860 6.89 -38.09 -57.71
N ARG A 861 5.66 -38.08 -57.21
CA ARG A 861 5.22 -37.36 -56.01
C ARG A 861 4.54 -38.37 -55.10
N LEU A 862 4.91 -38.42 -53.84
CA LEU A 862 4.23 -39.18 -52.79
C LEU A 862 4.10 -38.29 -51.56
N ASP A 863 2.87 -38.10 -51.10
CA ASP A 863 2.47 -37.33 -49.91
C ASP A 863 1.93 -38.33 -48.86
N ILE A 864 2.65 -38.52 -47.75
CA ILE A 864 2.34 -39.34 -46.54
C ILE A 864 3.22 -38.73 -45.41
N LYS A 865 2.81 -38.29 -44.21
CA LYS A 865 1.55 -38.22 -43.43
C LYS A 865 1.25 -39.36 -42.42
N ASP A 866 1.16 -38.92 -41.15
CA ASP A 866 0.66 -39.53 -39.90
C ASP A 866 1.42 -40.70 -39.21
N GLU A 867 1.52 -40.54 -37.89
CA GLU A 867 1.60 -41.46 -36.73
C GLU A 867 2.54 -42.69 -36.66
N VAL A 868 3.52 -42.57 -35.74
CA VAL A 868 3.73 -43.35 -34.48
C VAL A 868 3.87 -44.90 -34.51
N GLU A 869 4.85 -45.36 -33.70
CA GLU A 869 5.06 -46.71 -33.10
C GLU A 869 5.61 -47.89 -33.92
N GLY A 870 6.53 -48.65 -33.29
CA GLY A 870 6.60 -50.12 -33.50
C GLY A 870 7.94 -50.74 -33.93
N LEU A 871 8.89 -50.88 -33.00
CA LEU A 871 9.70 -52.10 -32.70
C LEU A 871 10.09 -53.03 -33.89
N GLU A 872 11.36 -53.08 -34.31
CA GLU A 872 12.45 -53.91 -33.74
C GLU A 872 12.43 -55.42 -34.14
N LEU A 873 13.50 -55.89 -34.82
CA LEU A 873 13.97 -57.28 -34.70
C LEU A 873 15.51 -57.39 -34.82
N ASN A 874 16.10 -58.38 -34.13
CA ASN A 874 17.52 -58.61 -33.84
C ASN A 874 17.71 -60.13 -33.74
N VAL A 875 18.80 -60.66 -34.27
CA VAL A 875 19.24 -62.04 -33.99
C VAL A 875 20.78 -62.08 -34.00
N ALA A 876 21.37 -62.54 -32.90
CA ALA A 876 22.82 -62.71 -32.61
C ALA A 876 23.55 -61.55 -31.89
N ASP A 877 23.44 -61.33 -30.57
CA ASP A 877 22.76 -62.01 -29.45
C ASP A 877 22.72 -61.02 -28.25
N ASN A 878 21.68 -60.80 -27.44
CA ASN A 878 20.26 -61.20 -27.47
C ASN A 878 19.43 -60.23 -26.60
N GLU A 879 18.46 -59.53 -27.20
CA GLU A 879 17.14 -59.09 -26.63
C GLU A 879 17.07 -58.27 -25.30
N TRP A 880 15.95 -57.63 -24.89
CA TRP A 880 15.06 -56.62 -25.49
C TRP A 880 14.34 -55.93 -24.30
N ARG A 881 14.01 -54.62 -24.36
CA ARG A 881 12.90 -53.89 -23.68
C ARG A 881 13.27 -52.44 -23.29
N THR A 882 12.25 -51.57 -23.33
CA THR A 882 12.14 -50.33 -22.53
C THR A 882 10.86 -50.43 -21.66
N PRO A 883 10.64 -49.59 -20.62
CA PRO A 883 10.17 -48.22 -20.85
C PRO A 883 10.61 -47.14 -19.83
N LEU A 884 10.44 -45.88 -20.24
CA LEU A 884 10.11 -44.70 -19.42
C LEU A 884 10.95 -44.38 -18.14
N ALA A 885 11.86 -43.42 -18.33
CA ALA A 885 11.98 -42.17 -17.56
C ALA A 885 11.62 -42.17 -16.04
N TRP A 886 12.61 -41.87 -15.19
CA TRP A 886 12.73 -40.59 -14.46
C TRP A 886 14.02 -40.55 -13.61
N ALA A 887 14.30 -39.39 -13.01
CA ALA A 887 15.22 -39.15 -11.89
C ALA A 887 16.73 -39.40 -12.17
N GLU A 888 17.51 -38.33 -12.31
CA GLU A 888 18.38 -37.77 -11.24
C GLU A 888 19.69 -38.56 -11.10
N VAL A 889 20.85 -37.96 -11.43
CA VAL A 889 21.59 -36.99 -10.58
C VAL A 889 22.07 -37.67 -9.30
N VAL A 890 23.30 -37.35 -8.88
CA VAL A 890 24.07 -38.05 -7.82
C VAL A 890 24.64 -39.38 -8.39
N ARG A 891 25.96 -39.60 -8.49
CA ARG A 891 27.05 -39.10 -7.65
C ARG A 891 28.42 -39.17 -8.37
N GLN A 892 29.26 -38.17 -8.09
CA GLN A 892 30.72 -38.24 -7.89
C GLN A 892 31.53 -39.10 -8.89
N SER A 893 32.28 -38.50 -9.81
CA SER A 893 33.61 -37.93 -9.52
C SER A 893 34.56 -38.91 -8.82
N LEU A 894 35.47 -39.51 -9.58
CA LEU A 894 36.91 -39.58 -9.27
C LEU A 894 37.66 -40.40 -10.34
N SER A 895 38.56 -39.71 -11.06
CA SER A 895 39.95 -40.16 -11.22
C SER A 895 40.19 -41.33 -12.23
N LEU A 896 41.31 -41.49 -12.95
CA LEU A 896 42.65 -40.88 -12.91
C LEU A 896 43.40 -41.20 -14.23
N ARG A 897 44.30 -40.30 -14.66
CA ARG A 897 45.46 -40.52 -15.56
C ARG A 897 45.12 -40.82 -17.05
N CYS A 898 45.84 -40.26 -18.03
CA CYS A 898 47.06 -39.43 -17.98
C CYS A 898 46.96 -38.28 -18.99
#